data_AF-A0A485KMM9-F1
#
_entry.id   AF-A0A485KMM9-F1
#
_cell.length_a   1.000
_cell.length_b   1.000
_cell.length_c   1.000
_cell.angle_alpha   90.00
_cell.angle_beta   90.00
_cell.angle_gamma   90.00
#
_symmetry.space_group_name_H-M   'P 1'
#
loop_
_entity.id
_entity.type
_entity.pdbx_description
1 polymer ?
#
loop_
_entity_poly.entity_id
_entity_poly.type
_entity_poly.pdbx_seq_one_letter_code
_entity_poly.pdbx_strand_id
1 'polypeptide(L)'
;MAKPKASTTPVLRLMLICVTGLTFLVCMFVADTQLHLAQAGQQGHHLTKPSAPILASSRAYHGDDQLQYARGGDALDLLLEDDSTLAPRPFTDNVAIVAYVPSTKPEYIAQASHMLWASWNYSRHQSEASTRNRTDLIFFVHATVMNQMPPICARLDLANPLCRIQDIQAQVEDQCYVIEHSPPTDDFWHRNKFFHSLTYLTAPAYRPLLTSYERLLRTDVDCAITPAFLTYRPDKFVVGKGGYMYDQTKPQLLQVARELNITHQGLHNIGSTWFGNATLLLDLVPPMLEVAKYILTSPVHGIEKGWPLWHVPVTSMYAGEITVNHYIPAAHLLINDKTFDVNAIGGDAIATIYHIHCWPDAYQGRYFDKWAFKRGEYTRDKYPLAMLNTSIVRDYMVAMVLYESPVQVARRPPRVTDNVAIIGYVPHTKPEYIGQANQMLWTSWDYARRQVRPETRHRTDLILFAHKSIIDQLPPSCLRLDLTHPAFMVSDVQLHADDQCYVIEHSPPTDDYWNRNKFFHSLTYLTEPLFRPLLTSYERLLRTDVDCAITPAFLTYRPSQFVVGKGGYMYEQTKPQLLQVADELNMNHQGLHNIGSTWFGEATLVLNLVDHVLHVAKFILDHPVHGVEKGWPLWHVPVTSMYAGEITINHFVPRDRLLINKETFDVNAIGGESIATIYHIHCWPDEYQGRYFDKWAFKNGTYTTDKFPRASLDTTIVRDFMMMLVLYGE
;
A
#
# COMPACT_ATOMS: atom_id res chain seq x y z
N MET A 1 -32.79 -8.18 76.82
CA MET A 1 -33.45 -9.51 76.73
C MET A 1 -32.84 -10.28 75.55
N ALA A 2 -32.28 -11.46 75.86
CA ALA A 2 -31.84 -12.60 75.04
C ALA A 2 -31.35 -12.45 73.57
N LYS A 3 -30.01 -12.28 73.40
CA LYS A 3 -28.96 -13.20 72.84
C LYS A 3 -28.99 -13.77 71.37
N PRO A 4 -27.80 -14.19 70.79
CA PRO A 4 -27.21 -13.63 69.56
C PRO A 4 -26.58 -14.68 68.57
N LYS A 5 -25.74 -14.25 67.60
CA LYS A 5 -24.59 -14.98 66.95
C LYS A 5 -23.71 -13.98 66.14
N ALA A 6 -22.48 -13.61 66.58
CA ALA A 6 -21.11 -14.18 66.30
C ALA A 6 -20.71 -14.12 64.80
N SER A 7 -19.77 -13.33 64.26
CA SER A 7 -18.37 -12.91 64.52
C SER A 7 -17.27 -13.79 63.89
N THR A 8 -16.24 -13.08 63.37
CA THR A 8 -14.80 -13.42 63.14
C THR A 8 -14.33 -14.15 61.87
N THR A 9 -13.51 -13.43 61.09
CA THR A 9 -12.32 -13.86 60.30
C THR A 9 -11.20 -14.41 61.20
N PRO A 10 -10.28 -15.31 60.76
CA PRO A 10 -8.96 -14.87 60.24
C PRO A 10 -8.16 -15.84 59.29
N VAL A 11 -7.29 -15.25 58.46
CA VAL A 11 -5.82 -15.47 58.20
C VAL A 11 -5.14 -16.87 58.38
N LEU A 12 -4.35 -17.24 57.34
CA LEU A 12 -3.14 -18.12 57.24
C LEU A 12 -3.23 -19.68 57.25
N ARG A 13 -2.48 -20.25 56.28
CA ARG A 13 -1.89 -21.61 56.11
C ARG A 13 -2.70 -22.68 55.36
N LEU A 14 -2.23 -22.97 54.14
CA LEU A 14 -1.85 -24.29 53.57
C LEU A 14 -1.31 -23.97 52.15
N MET A 15 0.00 -23.96 51.84
CA MET A 15 0.89 -25.12 51.63
C MET A 15 0.17 -26.42 51.23
N LEU A 16 0.67 -27.04 50.16
CA LEU A 16 0.28 -28.33 49.57
C LEU A 16 -0.84 -28.25 48.51
N ILE A 17 -0.42 -28.14 47.23
CA ILE A 17 -0.81 -28.94 46.05
C ILE A 17 -0.17 -28.26 44.83
N CYS A 18 1.10 -28.58 44.58
CA CYS A 18 1.82 -28.31 43.33
C CYS A 18 2.91 -29.37 43.16
N VAL A 19 2.48 -30.63 43.14
CA VAL A 19 3.30 -31.77 42.72
C VAL A 19 2.38 -32.69 41.92
N THR A 20 2.65 -32.76 40.61
CA THR A 20 2.32 -33.79 39.60
C THR A 20 1.78 -33.13 38.32
N GLY A 21 2.65 -33.03 37.31
CA GLY A 21 2.27 -32.51 35.99
C GLY A 21 3.39 -31.86 35.17
N LEU A 22 4.66 -31.99 35.55
CA LEU A 22 5.78 -31.52 34.74
C LEU A 22 6.99 -32.47 34.83
N THR A 23 6.82 -33.67 34.26
CA THR A 23 7.91 -34.63 34.07
C THR A 23 7.58 -35.53 32.88
N PHE A 24 7.56 -34.98 31.68
CA PHE A 24 7.69 -35.73 30.41
C PHE A 24 7.85 -34.72 29.27
N LEU A 25 9.06 -34.17 29.08
CA LEU A 25 9.59 -33.55 27.83
C LEU A 25 10.87 -32.71 28.07
N VAL A 26 11.81 -33.20 28.91
CA VAL A 26 13.17 -32.61 29.05
C VAL A 26 14.23 -33.72 29.10
N CYS A 27 14.13 -34.70 28.20
CA CYS A 27 15.18 -35.70 27.96
C CYS A 27 15.27 -35.97 26.47
N MET A 28 15.89 -35.06 25.69
CA MET A 28 16.44 -35.36 24.34
C MET A 28 17.30 -34.24 23.74
N PHE A 29 18.01 -33.41 24.53
CA PHE A 29 18.98 -32.45 23.96
C PHE A 29 20.09 -32.08 24.95
N VAL A 30 21.02 -33.01 25.21
CA VAL A 30 22.42 -32.72 25.59
C VAL A 30 23.28 -33.92 25.16
N ALA A 31 23.72 -33.93 23.91
CA ALA A 31 24.87 -34.70 23.43
C ALA A 31 25.08 -34.37 21.94
N ASP A 32 25.77 -33.27 21.63
CA ASP A 32 26.87 -33.24 20.66
C ASP A 32 27.36 -31.79 20.48
N THR A 33 28.22 -31.36 21.37
CA THR A 33 29.05 -30.17 21.17
C THR A 33 30.39 -30.47 21.84
N GLN A 34 31.25 -31.18 21.11
CA GLN A 34 32.71 -31.03 21.10
C GLN A 34 33.32 -32.10 20.19
N LEU A 35 33.55 -31.79 18.91
CA LEU A 35 34.72 -32.25 18.18
C LEU A 35 34.87 -31.47 16.86
N HIS A 36 36.12 -31.21 16.47
CA HIS A 36 36.60 -30.57 15.24
C HIS A 36 36.75 -29.04 15.21
N LEU A 37 37.62 -28.56 16.10
CA LEU A 37 38.67 -27.61 15.72
C LEU A 37 39.99 -28.39 15.57
N ALA A 38 40.40 -28.70 14.34
CA ALA A 38 41.79 -28.82 13.89
C ALA A 38 41.84 -29.43 12.47
N GLN A 39 42.80 -28.94 11.69
CA GLN A 39 43.34 -29.49 10.42
C GLN A 39 42.70 -29.00 9.11
N ALA A 40 43.32 -27.96 8.53
CA ALA A 40 43.58 -27.91 7.09
C ALA A 40 44.92 -27.21 6.86
N GLY A 41 45.98 -28.03 6.83
CA GLY A 41 47.31 -27.64 6.37
C GLY A 41 47.41 -27.68 4.83
N GLN A 42 48.38 -26.94 4.34
CA GLN A 42 48.66 -26.60 2.95
C GLN A 42 48.93 -27.79 2.00
N GLN A 43 48.45 -27.58 0.76
CA GLN A 43 49.10 -27.77 -0.55
C GLN A 43 50.17 -28.86 -0.76
N GLY A 44 50.01 -29.60 -1.86
CA GLY A 44 51.14 -30.03 -2.69
C GLY A 44 50.82 -31.14 -3.71
N HIS A 45 50.79 -30.77 -5.00
CA HIS A 45 51.23 -31.53 -6.20
C HIS A 45 50.58 -32.90 -6.52
N HIS A 46 50.46 -33.42 -7.75
CA HIS A 46 50.83 -33.09 -9.14
C HIS A 46 50.03 -34.07 -10.05
N LEU A 47 49.76 -33.67 -11.32
CA LEU A 47 49.80 -34.43 -12.60
C LEU A 47 49.44 -35.94 -12.59
N THR A 48 48.55 -36.50 -13.42
CA THR A 48 48.64 -36.66 -14.89
C THR A 48 47.36 -37.33 -15.46
N LYS A 49 46.84 -36.84 -16.60
CA LYS A 49 46.20 -37.65 -17.69
C LYS A 49 47.33 -38.19 -18.61
N PRO A 50 47.15 -39.12 -19.59
CA PRO A 50 45.94 -39.49 -20.35
C PRO A 50 45.76 -41.02 -20.53
N SER A 51 44.67 -41.56 -21.10
CA SER A 51 44.56 -41.85 -22.54
C SER A 51 43.27 -42.66 -22.85
N ALA A 52 42.63 -42.34 -23.97
CA ALA A 52 41.78 -43.23 -24.78
C ALA A 52 42.59 -43.58 -26.06
N PRO A 53 42.09 -44.26 -27.11
CA PRO A 53 40.79 -44.90 -27.36
C PRO A 53 40.90 -46.29 -28.05
N ILE A 54 39.82 -47.09 -28.16
CA ILE A 54 39.68 -48.10 -29.23
C ILE A 54 38.21 -48.23 -29.68
N LEU A 55 38.01 -48.09 -30.99
CA LEU A 55 36.81 -48.42 -31.78
C LEU A 55 36.66 -49.94 -31.96
N ALA A 56 35.42 -50.45 -31.98
CA ALA A 56 35.08 -51.62 -32.79
C ALA A 56 33.59 -51.66 -33.16
N SER A 57 33.36 -51.82 -34.45
CA SER A 57 32.10 -52.07 -35.15
C SER A 57 31.58 -53.51 -34.96
N SER A 58 30.26 -53.75 -35.06
CA SER A 58 29.70 -54.76 -35.99
C SER A 58 28.16 -54.87 -35.96
N ARG A 59 27.56 -54.74 -37.16
CA ARG A 59 26.51 -55.57 -37.80
C ARG A 59 25.26 -56.04 -37.03
N ALA A 60 24.15 -55.41 -37.41
CA ALA A 60 22.88 -55.95 -37.97
C ALA A 60 22.47 -57.43 -37.75
N TYR A 61 21.24 -57.60 -37.25
CA TYR A 61 20.31 -58.67 -37.64
C TYR A 61 18.87 -58.12 -37.73
N HIS A 62 18.17 -58.54 -38.79
CA HIS A 62 16.79 -58.21 -39.17
C HIS A 62 15.74 -58.88 -38.26
N GLY A 63 14.58 -58.23 -38.12
CA GLY A 63 13.33 -58.82 -37.65
C GLY A 63 12.23 -57.77 -37.58
N ASP A 64 11.41 -57.71 -38.62
CA ASP A 64 10.26 -56.81 -38.80
C ASP A 64 9.22 -56.95 -37.68
N ASP A 65 8.65 -55.81 -37.23
CA ASP A 65 7.22 -55.60 -37.36
C ASP A 65 6.84 -54.12 -37.20
N GLN A 66 5.86 -53.73 -38.01
CA GLN A 66 5.47 -52.36 -38.32
C GLN A 66 4.88 -51.60 -37.12
N LEU A 67 5.25 -50.32 -36.97
CA LEU A 67 4.35 -49.25 -36.52
C LEU A 67 4.94 -47.88 -36.89
N GLN A 68 4.14 -47.09 -37.58
CA GLN A 68 4.47 -45.84 -38.24
C GLN A 68 5.07 -44.78 -37.29
N TYR A 69 6.31 -44.35 -37.56
CA TYR A 69 6.87 -43.08 -37.08
C TYR A 69 7.15 -42.19 -38.29
N ALA A 70 6.37 -41.12 -38.43
CA ALA A 70 6.73 -40.00 -39.30
C ALA A 70 7.93 -39.27 -38.67
N ARG A 71 9.09 -39.38 -39.32
CA ARG A 71 10.25 -38.51 -39.08
C ARG A 71 9.89 -37.10 -39.53
N GLY A 72 9.84 -36.17 -38.59
CA GLY A 72 9.92 -34.73 -38.83
C GLY A 72 11.24 -34.21 -38.26
N GLY A 73 12.36 -34.65 -38.83
CA GLY A 73 13.63 -33.93 -38.74
C GLY A 73 13.70 -33.08 -40.00
N ASP A 74 13.34 -31.81 -39.88
CA ASP A 74 13.59 -30.69 -40.80
C ASP A 74 12.67 -29.53 -40.38
N ALA A 75 13.07 -28.80 -39.35
CA ALA A 75 12.38 -27.56 -38.93
C ALA A 75 13.35 -26.59 -38.24
N LEU A 76 14.59 -26.49 -38.71
CA LEU A 76 15.56 -25.51 -38.22
C LEU A 76 16.40 -24.84 -39.32
N ASP A 77 15.90 -24.82 -40.57
CA ASP A 77 16.58 -24.17 -41.71
C ASP A 77 15.64 -23.30 -42.58
N LEU A 78 14.46 -22.92 -42.07
CA LEU A 78 13.53 -22.00 -42.73
C LEU A 78 13.20 -20.80 -41.84
N LEU A 79 14.20 -19.99 -41.49
CA LEU A 79 14.02 -18.67 -40.87
C LEU A 79 15.06 -17.65 -41.38
N LEU A 80 15.32 -17.64 -42.68
CA LEU A 80 16.05 -16.54 -43.34
C LEU A 80 15.40 -16.26 -44.70
N GLU A 81 14.24 -15.61 -44.68
CA GLU A 81 13.77 -14.83 -45.83
C GLU A 81 13.62 -13.36 -45.44
N ASP A 82 14.06 -12.55 -46.39
CA ASP A 82 14.36 -11.14 -46.41
C ASP A 82 13.09 -10.28 -46.32
N ASP A 83 12.90 -9.60 -45.19
CA ASP A 83 11.88 -8.54 -45.04
C ASP A 83 12.56 -7.17 -44.96
N SER A 84 13.14 -6.75 -46.09
CA SER A 84 13.79 -5.45 -46.27
C SER A 84 12.81 -4.34 -46.71
N THR A 85 11.59 -4.29 -46.17
CA THR A 85 10.68 -3.14 -46.42
C THR A 85 9.81 -2.64 -45.24
N LEU A 86 10.18 -2.95 -43.99
CA LEU A 86 9.61 -2.26 -42.83
C LEU A 86 10.72 -1.52 -42.07
N ALA A 87 10.57 -0.20 -41.94
CA ALA A 87 11.43 0.58 -41.05
C ALA A 87 11.42 -0.09 -39.66
N PRO A 88 12.59 -0.38 -39.05
CA PRO A 88 12.64 -1.08 -37.77
C PRO A 88 11.89 -0.25 -36.73
N ARG A 89 10.81 -0.81 -36.17
CA ARG A 89 10.27 -0.29 -34.91
C ARG A 89 11.41 -0.39 -33.89
N PRO A 90 11.74 0.68 -33.14
CA PRO A 90 12.70 0.55 -32.06
C PRO A 90 12.14 -0.47 -31.08
N PHE A 91 12.75 -1.66 -31.01
CA PHE A 91 12.42 -2.64 -30.00
C PHE A 91 12.83 -2.04 -28.65
N THR A 92 11.86 -1.55 -27.89
CA THR A 92 12.07 -1.11 -26.51
C THR A 92 12.19 -2.35 -25.63
N ASP A 93 13.37 -2.58 -25.03
CA ASP A 93 13.67 -3.68 -24.09
C ASP A 93 12.92 -3.48 -22.75
N ASN A 94 11.59 -3.56 -22.84
CA ASN A 94 10.64 -3.42 -21.74
C ASN A 94 10.62 -4.69 -20.90
N VAL A 95 10.55 -4.51 -19.58
CA VAL A 95 10.58 -5.59 -18.59
C VAL A 95 9.23 -5.70 -17.90
N ALA A 96 8.79 -6.91 -17.60
CA ALA A 96 7.76 -7.13 -16.58
C ALA A 96 8.30 -7.97 -15.42
N ILE A 97 8.08 -7.48 -14.20
CA ILE A 97 8.27 -8.22 -12.96
C ILE A 97 6.97 -8.95 -12.65
N VAL A 98 7.01 -10.26 -12.52
CA VAL A 98 5.82 -11.10 -12.36
C VAL A 98 5.90 -11.90 -11.05
N ALA A 99 4.83 -11.84 -10.26
CA ALA A 99 4.71 -12.55 -8.98
C ALA A 99 3.29 -13.04 -8.75
N TYR A 100 3.11 -14.06 -7.90
CA TYR A 100 1.81 -14.63 -7.57
C TYR A 100 1.42 -14.39 -6.11
N VAL A 101 0.15 -14.01 -5.88
CA VAL A 101 -0.42 -13.77 -4.55
C VAL A 101 -1.54 -14.79 -4.28
N PRO A 102 -1.33 -15.75 -3.37
CA PRO A 102 -2.31 -16.79 -3.07
C PRO A 102 -3.46 -16.28 -2.17
N SER A 103 -4.56 -17.01 -2.16
CA SER A 103 -5.71 -16.79 -1.27
C SER A 103 -5.46 -17.09 0.20
N THR A 104 -4.35 -17.78 0.50
CA THR A 104 -4.30 -18.62 1.69
C THR A 104 -4.01 -17.86 2.96
N LYS A 105 -3.36 -16.68 2.91
CA LYS A 105 -2.95 -15.97 4.12
C LYS A 105 -2.73 -14.45 3.92
N PRO A 106 -3.14 -13.59 4.89
CA PRO A 106 -2.92 -12.13 4.85
C PRO A 106 -1.46 -11.71 4.70
N GLU A 107 -0.51 -12.53 5.16
CA GLU A 107 0.92 -12.21 5.04
C GLU A 107 1.41 -12.03 3.61
N TYR A 108 0.85 -12.74 2.63
CA TYR A 108 1.28 -12.61 1.24
C TYR A 108 0.81 -11.31 0.61
N ILE A 109 -0.33 -10.80 1.06
CA ILE A 109 -0.84 -9.48 0.68
C ILE A 109 0.09 -8.43 1.27
N ALA A 110 0.44 -8.57 2.56
CA ALA A 110 1.36 -7.67 3.22
C ALA A 110 2.76 -7.69 2.56
N GLN A 111 3.27 -8.85 2.17
CA GLN A 111 4.54 -8.96 1.43
C GLN A 111 4.45 -8.34 0.04
N ALA A 112 3.39 -8.62 -0.72
CA ALA A 112 3.18 -8.04 -2.04
C ALA A 112 3.14 -6.50 -1.98
N SER A 113 2.42 -5.94 -1.00
CA SER A 113 2.30 -4.50 -0.80
C SER A 113 3.60 -3.90 -0.21
N HIS A 114 4.02 -4.35 0.96
CA HIS A 114 5.07 -3.70 1.73
C HIS A 114 6.50 -4.16 1.37
N MET A 115 6.67 -5.11 0.46
CA MET A 115 8.01 -5.51 -0.04
C MET A 115 8.10 -5.29 -1.54
N LEU A 116 7.49 -6.15 -2.34
CA LEU A 116 7.74 -6.15 -3.78
C LEU A 116 7.21 -4.88 -4.45
N TRP A 117 5.98 -4.48 -4.15
CA TRP A 117 5.42 -3.25 -4.70
C TRP A 117 6.07 -2.00 -4.13
N ALA A 118 6.22 -1.90 -2.80
CA ALA A 118 6.88 -0.76 -2.15
C ALA A 118 8.28 -0.49 -2.75
N SER A 119 9.06 -1.55 -2.91
CA SER A 119 10.42 -1.47 -3.46
C SER A 119 10.45 -1.13 -4.95
N TRP A 120 9.52 -1.65 -5.74
CA TRP A 120 9.34 -1.24 -7.13
C TRP A 120 8.95 0.22 -7.24
N ASN A 121 7.96 0.67 -6.45
CA ASN A 121 7.50 2.06 -6.46
C ASN A 121 8.61 3.02 -6.06
N TYR A 122 9.38 2.70 -5.02
CA TYR A 122 10.58 3.46 -4.67
C TYR A 122 11.58 3.50 -5.84
N SER A 123 11.91 2.34 -6.40
CA SER A 123 12.98 2.20 -7.40
C SER A 123 12.71 3.01 -8.67
N ARG A 124 11.45 3.03 -9.15
CA ARG A 124 11.07 3.78 -10.36
C ARG A 124 11.20 5.29 -10.20
N HIS A 125 11.05 5.81 -8.99
CA HIS A 125 11.16 7.24 -8.68
C HIS A 125 12.61 7.67 -8.40
N GLN A 126 13.47 6.74 -7.99
CA GLN A 126 14.90 7.00 -7.82
C GLN A 126 15.72 6.88 -9.11
N SER A 127 15.11 6.43 -10.20
CA SER A 127 15.79 6.23 -11.49
C SER A 127 15.15 7.10 -12.56
N GLU A 128 15.95 7.88 -13.28
CA GLU A 128 15.45 8.71 -14.37
C GLU A 128 14.79 7.85 -15.46
N ALA A 129 13.52 8.14 -15.80
CA ALA A 129 12.79 7.37 -16.81
C ALA A 129 13.43 7.48 -18.21
N SER A 130 14.16 8.57 -18.49
CA SER A 130 14.90 8.78 -19.75
C SER A 130 16.12 7.86 -19.92
N THR A 131 16.66 7.31 -18.83
CA THR A 131 17.89 6.51 -18.85
C THR A 131 17.64 5.02 -18.93
N ARG A 132 16.39 4.59 -19.04
CA ARG A 132 15.99 3.17 -19.05
C ARG A 132 14.69 2.95 -19.81
N ASN A 133 14.43 1.70 -20.14
CA ASN A 133 13.13 1.29 -20.64
C ASN A 133 12.13 1.06 -19.50
N ARG A 134 10.87 0.88 -19.90
CA ARG A 134 9.75 0.60 -19.01
C ARG A 134 9.96 -0.72 -18.27
N THR A 135 9.68 -0.73 -16.97
CA THR A 135 9.70 -1.91 -16.09
C THR A 135 8.39 -1.99 -15.34
N ASP A 136 7.46 -2.80 -15.84
CA ASP A 136 6.14 -2.98 -15.23
C ASP A 136 6.19 -4.02 -14.11
N LEU A 137 5.27 -3.92 -13.15
CA LEU A 137 5.04 -4.92 -12.10
C LEU A 137 3.67 -5.56 -12.32
N ILE A 138 3.59 -6.88 -12.35
CA ILE A 138 2.36 -7.63 -12.63
C ILE A 138 2.17 -8.68 -11.54
N PHE A 139 1.11 -8.52 -10.77
CA PHE A 139 0.66 -9.53 -9.82
C PHE A 139 -0.40 -10.43 -10.46
N PHE A 140 -0.19 -11.73 -10.37
CA PHE A 140 -1.22 -12.74 -10.61
C PHE A 140 -1.84 -13.12 -9.27
N VAL A 141 -3.14 -12.96 -9.11
CA VAL A 141 -3.75 -12.90 -7.79
C VAL A 141 -4.99 -13.76 -7.73
N HIS A 142 -5.14 -14.54 -6.66
CA HIS A 142 -6.36 -15.30 -6.44
C HIS A 142 -7.58 -14.37 -6.23
N ALA A 143 -8.72 -14.69 -6.83
CA ALA A 143 -9.94 -13.86 -6.83
C ALA A 143 -10.32 -13.30 -5.44
N THR A 144 -10.21 -14.13 -4.40
CA THR A 144 -10.58 -13.81 -3.02
C THR A 144 -9.76 -12.68 -2.37
N VAL A 145 -8.59 -12.34 -2.91
CA VAL A 145 -7.71 -11.30 -2.36
C VAL A 145 -7.43 -10.16 -3.34
N MET A 146 -8.08 -10.18 -4.52
CA MET A 146 -7.98 -9.11 -5.54
C MET A 146 -8.25 -7.71 -4.98
N ASN A 147 -9.21 -7.59 -4.05
CA ASN A 147 -9.58 -6.31 -3.44
C ASN A 147 -8.62 -5.80 -2.38
N GLN A 148 -7.62 -6.61 -2.00
CA GLN A 148 -6.65 -6.29 -0.96
C GLN A 148 -5.26 -5.96 -1.54
N MET A 149 -5.07 -6.15 -2.83
CA MET A 149 -3.84 -5.78 -3.55
C MET A 149 -3.64 -4.26 -3.55
N PRO A 150 -2.40 -3.75 -3.71
CA PRO A 150 -2.15 -2.33 -3.90
C PRO A 150 -3.00 -1.86 -5.08
N PRO A 151 -4.02 -1.06 -4.86
CA PRO A 151 -4.94 -0.67 -5.93
C PRO A 151 -4.34 0.29 -6.97
N ILE A 152 -3.13 0.85 -6.75
CA ILE A 152 -2.35 1.51 -7.81
C ILE A 152 -2.04 0.57 -8.95
N CYS A 153 -2.08 -0.72 -8.69
CA CYS A 153 -2.00 -1.73 -9.71
C CYS A 153 -3.35 -1.83 -10.43
N ALA A 154 -3.37 -1.46 -11.70
CA ALA A 154 -4.56 -1.50 -12.53
C ALA A 154 -5.03 -2.94 -12.71
N ARG A 155 -6.31 -3.20 -12.50
CA ARG A 155 -6.89 -4.52 -12.71
C ARG A 155 -7.07 -4.77 -14.19
N LEU A 156 -6.48 -5.86 -14.69
CA LEU A 156 -6.62 -6.27 -16.07
C LEU A 156 -7.53 -7.50 -16.14
N ASP A 157 -8.61 -7.35 -16.89
CA ASP A 157 -9.43 -8.47 -17.35
C ASP A 157 -9.06 -8.77 -18.80
N LEU A 158 -8.21 -9.78 -19.01
CA LEU A 158 -7.73 -10.18 -20.33
C LEU A 158 -8.80 -10.90 -21.17
N ALA A 159 -9.92 -11.32 -20.56
CA ALA A 159 -11.07 -11.84 -21.30
C ALA A 159 -11.95 -10.71 -21.87
N ASN A 160 -11.80 -9.48 -21.35
CA ASN A 160 -12.55 -8.34 -21.82
C ASN A 160 -12.01 -7.85 -23.18
N PRO A 161 -12.82 -7.81 -24.26
CA PRO A 161 -12.38 -7.37 -25.58
C PRO A 161 -11.97 -5.88 -25.65
N LEU A 162 -12.29 -5.09 -24.62
CA LEU A 162 -11.81 -3.71 -24.47
C LEU A 162 -10.39 -3.64 -23.90
N CYS A 163 -9.87 -4.72 -23.30
CA CYS A 163 -8.51 -4.79 -22.79
C CYS A 163 -7.56 -5.16 -23.94
N ARG A 164 -6.98 -4.15 -24.61
CA ARG A 164 -6.06 -4.38 -25.72
C ARG A 164 -4.62 -4.36 -25.22
N ILE A 165 -3.86 -5.40 -25.52
CA ILE A 165 -2.43 -5.48 -25.21
C ILE A 165 -1.65 -4.32 -25.85
N GLN A 166 -2.11 -3.83 -27.00
CA GLN A 166 -1.54 -2.65 -27.65
C GLN A 166 -1.64 -1.39 -26.78
N ASP A 167 -2.73 -1.23 -26.01
CA ASP A 167 -2.92 -0.07 -25.12
C ASP A 167 -1.98 -0.15 -23.90
N ILE A 168 -1.70 -1.36 -23.43
CA ILE A 168 -0.70 -1.65 -22.40
C ILE A 168 0.70 -1.34 -22.95
N GLN A 169 1.00 -1.77 -24.17
CA GLN A 169 2.30 -1.55 -24.79
C GLN A 169 2.56 -0.10 -25.19
N ALA A 170 1.50 0.68 -25.47
CA ALA A 170 1.60 2.11 -25.76
C ALA A 170 1.97 2.96 -24.53
N GLN A 171 1.94 2.40 -23.32
CA GLN A 171 2.36 3.12 -22.12
C GLN A 171 3.86 3.41 -22.15
N VAL A 172 4.24 4.66 -21.87
CA VAL A 172 5.64 5.11 -21.83
C VAL A 172 6.23 5.08 -20.41
N GLU A 173 5.38 5.11 -19.39
CA GLU A 173 5.79 5.04 -17.98
C GLU A 173 5.61 3.64 -17.43
N ASP A 174 6.38 3.28 -16.39
CA ASP A 174 6.18 2.01 -15.67
C ASP A 174 4.76 1.91 -15.12
N GLN A 175 4.22 0.70 -15.12
CA GLN A 175 2.85 0.36 -14.74
C GLN A 175 2.85 -0.74 -13.70
N CYS A 176 1.85 -0.74 -12.82
CA CYS A 176 1.54 -1.90 -12.00
C CYS A 176 0.21 -2.49 -12.46
N TYR A 177 0.11 -3.82 -12.52
CA TYR A 177 -1.07 -4.55 -12.95
C TYR A 177 -1.42 -5.68 -11.98
N VAL A 178 -2.72 -5.96 -11.85
CA VAL A 178 -3.25 -7.12 -11.13
C VAL A 178 -4.14 -7.90 -12.09
N ILE A 179 -3.82 -9.18 -12.27
CA ILE A 179 -4.58 -10.11 -13.11
C ILE A 179 -5.11 -11.21 -12.21
N GLU A 180 -6.38 -11.54 -12.34
CA GLU A 180 -6.94 -12.68 -11.61
C GLU A 180 -6.30 -13.98 -12.13
N HIS A 181 -5.78 -14.79 -11.22
CA HIS A 181 -5.38 -16.17 -11.47
C HIS A 181 -5.82 -17.05 -10.31
N SER A 182 -6.91 -17.79 -10.54
CA SER A 182 -7.52 -18.70 -9.55
C SER A 182 -7.42 -20.13 -10.08
N PRO A 183 -6.35 -20.90 -9.75
CA PRO A 183 -6.22 -22.29 -10.18
C PRO A 183 -7.44 -23.13 -9.77
N PRO A 184 -7.93 -24.04 -10.64
CA PRO A 184 -9.10 -24.88 -10.32
C PRO A 184 -8.90 -25.72 -9.06
N THR A 185 -9.97 -25.95 -8.30
CA THR A 185 -9.91 -26.71 -7.04
C THR A 185 -9.63 -28.20 -7.24
N ASP A 186 -9.85 -28.71 -8.45
CA ASP A 186 -9.64 -30.10 -8.86
C ASP A 186 -8.37 -30.29 -9.71
N ASP A 187 -7.56 -29.23 -9.87
CA ASP A 187 -6.30 -29.36 -10.57
C ASP A 187 -5.27 -30.20 -9.78
N PHE A 188 -4.30 -30.76 -10.49
CA PHE A 188 -3.23 -31.57 -9.88
C PHE A 188 -2.46 -30.78 -8.79
N TRP A 189 -2.35 -29.46 -8.97
CA TRP A 189 -1.56 -28.57 -8.15
C TRP A 189 -2.26 -28.16 -6.85
N HIS A 190 -3.55 -28.45 -6.69
CA HIS A 190 -4.30 -28.13 -5.48
C HIS A 190 -3.72 -28.79 -4.22
N ARG A 191 -3.11 -29.98 -4.38
CA ARG A 191 -2.38 -30.68 -3.31
C ARG A 191 -0.95 -30.15 -3.09
N ASN A 192 -0.43 -29.37 -4.03
CA ASN A 192 0.93 -28.83 -4.07
C ASN A 192 0.91 -27.31 -4.35
N LYS A 193 0.18 -26.56 -3.50
CA LYS A 193 -0.20 -25.16 -3.73
C LYS A 193 0.96 -24.19 -4.01
N PHE A 194 2.21 -24.54 -3.66
CA PHE A 194 3.40 -23.77 -4.01
C PHE A 194 3.55 -23.59 -5.52
N PHE A 195 3.13 -24.57 -6.33
CA PHE A 195 3.20 -24.49 -7.79
C PHE A 195 2.22 -23.49 -8.40
N HIS A 196 1.22 -23.01 -7.66
CA HIS A 196 0.38 -21.90 -8.13
C HIS A 196 1.21 -20.65 -8.44
N SER A 197 2.39 -20.51 -7.82
CA SER A 197 3.38 -19.45 -8.14
C SER A 197 4.11 -19.61 -9.49
N LEU A 198 3.75 -20.63 -10.27
CA LEU A 198 4.28 -20.94 -11.59
C LEU A 198 3.17 -21.20 -12.63
N THR A 199 2.01 -21.74 -12.23
CA THR A 199 0.96 -22.13 -13.19
C THR A 199 0.38 -20.97 -14.01
N TYR A 200 0.47 -19.73 -13.54
CA TYR A 200 0.06 -18.58 -14.35
C TYR A 200 0.94 -18.41 -15.60
N LEU A 201 2.22 -18.81 -15.54
CA LEU A 201 3.14 -18.71 -16.68
C LEU A 201 2.83 -19.73 -17.78
N THR A 202 2.01 -20.76 -17.49
CA THR A 202 1.57 -21.75 -18.49
C THR A 202 0.18 -21.45 -19.04
N ALA A 203 -0.52 -20.45 -18.52
CA ALA A 203 -1.87 -20.13 -18.94
C ALA A 203 -1.86 -19.49 -20.34
N PRO A 204 -2.49 -20.12 -21.36
CA PRO A 204 -2.46 -19.59 -22.73
C PRO A 204 -3.04 -18.18 -22.85
N ALA A 205 -4.00 -17.83 -22.00
CA ALA A 205 -4.64 -16.51 -21.96
C ALA A 205 -3.65 -15.36 -21.64
N TYR A 206 -2.58 -15.63 -20.88
CA TYR A 206 -1.65 -14.59 -20.45
C TYR A 206 -0.43 -14.48 -21.37
N ARG A 207 -0.17 -15.52 -22.17
CA ARG A 207 1.00 -15.59 -23.06
C ARG A 207 1.11 -14.37 -23.98
N PRO A 208 0.06 -13.90 -24.68
CA PRO A 208 0.17 -12.72 -25.54
C PRO A 208 0.61 -11.44 -24.81
N LEU A 209 0.14 -11.25 -23.56
CA LEU A 209 0.59 -10.13 -22.73
C LEU A 209 2.04 -10.32 -22.29
N LEU A 210 2.39 -11.49 -21.77
CA LEU A 210 3.72 -11.73 -21.22
C LEU A 210 4.82 -11.72 -22.31
N THR A 211 4.54 -12.24 -23.51
CA THR A 211 5.46 -12.16 -24.67
C THR A 211 5.48 -10.78 -25.34
N SER A 212 4.65 -9.84 -24.91
CA SER A 212 4.75 -8.45 -25.38
C SER A 212 5.85 -7.66 -24.67
N TYR A 213 6.43 -8.22 -23.60
CA TYR A 213 7.65 -7.75 -22.97
C TYR A 213 8.85 -8.49 -23.56
N GLU A 214 9.99 -7.81 -23.66
CA GLU A 214 11.24 -8.45 -24.09
C GLU A 214 11.74 -9.40 -22.99
N ARG A 215 11.59 -8.99 -21.73
CA ARG A 215 12.10 -9.73 -20.57
C ARG A 215 11.09 -9.85 -19.46
N LEU A 216 11.14 -10.99 -18.76
CA LEU A 216 10.39 -11.21 -17.52
C LEU A 216 11.37 -11.41 -16.36
N LEU A 217 11.11 -10.75 -15.24
CA LEU A 217 11.62 -11.13 -13.92
C LEU A 217 10.52 -11.90 -13.19
N ARG A 218 10.62 -13.23 -13.13
CA ARG A 218 9.79 -14.04 -12.25
C ARG A 218 10.40 -14.00 -10.85
N THR A 219 9.61 -13.56 -9.85
CA THR A 219 10.02 -13.53 -8.45
C THR A 219 8.86 -13.84 -7.49
N ASP A 220 9.18 -13.99 -6.21
CA ASP A 220 8.26 -14.21 -5.11
C ASP A 220 7.89 -12.87 -4.44
N VAL A 221 6.80 -12.85 -3.66
CA VAL A 221 6.28 -11.61 -3.07
C VAL A 221 7.04 -11.17 -1.82
N ASP A 222 7.80 -12.06 -1.19
CA ASP A 222 8.71 -11.75 -0.07
C ASP A 222 10.11 -11.33 -0.56
N CYS A 223 10.13 -10.60 -1.68
CA CYS A 223 11.31 -10.03 -2.30
C CYS A 223 11.18 -8.52 -2.47
N ALA A 224 12.31 -7.86 -2.72
CA ALA A 224 12.36 -6.46 -3.10
C ALA A 224 13.32 -6.25 -4.28
N ILE A 225 13.00 -5.26 -5.12
CA ILE A 225 13.93 -4.79 -6.15
C ILE A 225 14.58 -3.48 -5.72
N THR A 226 15.69 -3.12 -6.33
CA THR A 226 16.35 -1.83 -6.08
C THR A 226 16.34 -0.95 -7.33
N PRO A 227 16.70 0.34 -7.22
CA PRO A 227 16.89 1.21 -8.39
C PRO A 227 17.85 0.60 -9.44
N ALA A 228 18.90 -0.10 -9.00
CA ALA A 228 19.92 -0.67 -9.88
C ALA A 228 19.36 -1.73 -10.83
N PHE A 229 18.28 -2.43 -10.45
CA PHE A 229 17.64 -3.42 -11.33
C PHE A 229 17.03 -2.77 -12.57
N LEU A 230 16.53 -1.54 -12.46
CA LEU A 230 15.76 -0.93 -13.55
C LEU A 230 16.58 -0.67 -14.81
N THR A 231 17.90 -0.51 -14.68
CA THR A 231 18.85 -0.38 -15.79
C THR A 231 19.58 -1.69 -16.14
N TYR A 232 19.38 -2.76 -15.39
CA TYR A 232 20.07 -4.02 -15.61
C TYR A 232 19.48 -4.78 -16.80
N ARG A 233 20.29 -4.99 -17.86
CA ARG A 233 19.92 -5.71 -19.09
C ARG A 233 21.03 -6.69 -19.50
N PRO A 234 21.07 -7.90 -18.92
CA PRO A 234 22.09 -8.89 -19.21
C PRO A 234 21.83 -9.62 -20.54
N ASP A 235 22.88 -10.01 -21.25
CA ASP A 235 22.73 -10.87 -22.46
C ASP A 235 22.46 -12.35 -22.11
N LYS A 236 22.60 -12.71 -20.83
CA LYS A 236 22.38 -14.07 -20.32
C LYS A 236 21.02 -14.22 -19.66
N PHE A 237 20.49 -15.43 -19.66
CA PHE A 237 19.41 -15.81 -18.76
C PHE A 237 19.97 -15.88 -17.34
N VAL A 238 19.42 -15.11 -16.42
CA VAL A 238 19.90 -14.96 -15.06
C VAL A 238 18.97 -15.69 -14.11
N VAL A 239 19.56 -16.47 -13.20
CA VAL A 239 18.85 -17.09 -12.09
C VAL A 239 19.51 -16.71 -10.78
N GLY A 240 18.71 -16.57 -9.72
CA GLY A 240 19.24 -16.50 -8.36
C GLY A 240 19.77 -17.85 -7.87
N LYS A 241 20.26 -17.89 -6.63
CA LYS A 241 20.84 -19.10 -6.01
C LYS A 241 19.87 -19.69 -5.00
N GLY A 242 19.40 -20.92 -5.24
CA GLY A 242 18.31 -21.53 -4.46
C GLY A 242 18.70 -22.11 -3.09
N GLY A 243 19.97 -22.40 -2.85
CA GLY A 243 20.46 -22.85 -1.53
C GLY A 243 19.94 -24.22 -1.03
N TYR A 244 19.31 -25.04 -1.90
CA TYR A 244 18.72 -26.33 -1.54
C TYR A 244 19.57 -27.55 -1.93
N MET A 245 20.56 -27.37 -2.80
CA MET A 245 21.37 -28.48 -3.32
C MET A 245 22.61 -28.66 -2.46
N TYR A 246 22.70 -29.83 -1.84
CA TYR A 246 23.85 -30.35 -1.12
C TYR A 246 24.36 -31.63 -1.79
N ASP A 247 25.55 -32.10 -1.39
CA ASP A 247 26.16 -33.33 -1.93
C ASP A 247 25.25 -34.56 -1.80
N GLN A 248 24.37 -34.58 -0.79
CA GLN A 248 23.40 -35.66 -0.57
C GLN A 248 22.19 -35.58 -1.51
N THR A 249 21.79 -34.39 -1.96
CA THR A 249 20.64 -34.18 -2.85
C THR A 249 21.00 -34.44 -4.32
N LYS A 250 22.24 -34.11 -4.69
CA LYS A 250 22.76 -34.15 -6.07
C LYS A 250 22.55 -35.50 -6.78
N PRO A 251 22.82 -36.67 -6.18
CA PRO A 251 22.61 -37.95 -6.85
C PRO A 251 21.16 -38.17 -7.29
N GLN A 252 20.19 -37.69 -6.50
CA GLN A 252 18.78 -37.87 -6.78
C GLN A 252 18.29 -36.96 -7.91
N LEU A 253 18.79 -35.71 -7.99
CA LEU A 253 18.53 -34.81 -9.13
C LEU A 253 19.03 -35.42 -10.45
N LEU A 254 20.27 -35.93 -10.45
CA LEU A 254 20.85 -36.59 -11.62
C LEU A 254 20.13 -37.90 -11.96
N GLN A 255 19.58 -38.60 -10.97
CA GLN A 255 18.77 -39.79 -11.20
C GLN A 255 17.46 -39.45 -11.91
N VAL A 256 16.71 -38.45 -11.42
CA VAL A 256 15.47 -37.99 -12.08
C VAL A 256 15.74 -37.55 -13.52
N ALA A 257 16.81 -36.79 -13.76
CA ALA A 257 17.19 -36.37 -15.12
C ALA A 257 17.48 -37.56 -16.04
N ARG A 258 18.18 -38.60 -15.54
CA ARG A 258 18.42 -39.84 -16.31
C ARG A 258 17.15 -40.60 -16.60
N GLU A 259 16.26 -40.74 -15.62
CA GLU A 259 14.99 -41.47 -15.76
C GLU A 259 14.04 -40.81 -16.76
N LEU A 260 14.08 -39.47 -16.86
CA LEU A 260 13.34 -38.69 -17.83
C LEU A 260 14.06 -38.51 -19.17
N ASN A 261 15.27 -39.06 -19.33
CA ASN A 261 16.11 -38.91 -20.52
C ASN A 261 16.35 -37.43 -20.93
N ILE A 262 16.59 -36.57 -19.94
CA ILE A 262 16.87 -35.14 -20.11
C ILE A 262 18.30 -34.81 -19.67
N THR A 263 18.89 -33.83 -20.35
CA THR A 263 20.29 -33.46 -20.12
C THR A 263 20.44 -32.63 -18.84
N HIS A 264 21.38 -33.02 -17.98
CA HIS A 264 21.82 -32.21 -16.85
C HIS A 264 23.27 -31.77 -17.05
N GLN A 265 23.53 -30.47 -17.26
CA GLN A 265 24.87 -29.93 -17.56
C GLN A 265 25.78 -29.82 -16.33
N GLY A 266 25.29 -30.17 -15.13
CA GLY A 266 26.05 -30.17 -13.88
C GLY A 266 26.04 -28.83 -13.14
N LEU A 267 25.14 -27.92 -13.55
CA LEU A 267 24.89 -26.67 -12.86
C LEU A 267 23.86 -26.93 -11.77
N HIS A 268 24.12 -26.41 -10.57
CA HIS A 268 23.34 -26.72 -9.37
C HIS A 268 22.97 -25.47 -8.59
N ASN A 269 21.98 -25.59 -7.70
CA ASN A 269 21.44 -24.49 -6.89
C ASN A 269 20.77 -23.38 -7.74
N ILE A 270 20.05 -23.77 -8.79
CA ILE A 270 19.25 -22.84 -9.61
C ILE A 270 18.05 -22.37 -8.79
N GLY A 271 18.01 -21.10 -8.41
CA GLY A 271 16.97 -20.51 -7.55
C GLY A 271 15.63 -20.31 -8.25
N SER A 272 14.64 -19.80 -7.51
CA SER A 272 13.28 -19.53 -8.01
C SER A 272 13.13 -18.16 -8.69
N THR A 273 14.11 -17.26 -8.56
CA THR A 273 14.12 -15.95 -9.21
C THR A 273 14.78 -16.04 -10.58
N TRP A 274 14.03 -15.79 -11.66
CA TRP A 274 14.50 -15.93 -13.04
C TRP A 274 14.32 -14.63 -13.82
N PHE A 275 15.35 -14.19 -14.53
CA PHE A 275 15.33 -12.98 -15.35
C PHE A 275 15.94 -13.22 -16.73
N GLY A 276 15.18 -12.98 -17.79
CA GLY A 276 15.65 -13.18 -19.15
C GLY A 276 14.55 -12.99 -20.18
N ASN A 277 14.79 -13.45 -21.40
CA ASN A 277 13.84 -13.35 -22.50
C ASN A 277 12.48 -13.97 -22.12
N ALA A 278 11.41 -13.21 -22.37
CA ALA A 278 10.05 -13.58 -21.96
C ALA A 278 9.59 -14.90 -22.58
N THR A 279 9.78 -15.07 -23.89
CA THR A 279 9.37 -16.28 -24.62
C THR A 279 10.11 -17.50 -24.11
N LEU A 280 11.44 -17.41 -23.95
CA LEU A 280 12.24 -18.50 -23.39
C LEU A 280 11.75 -18.90 -21.99
N LEU A 281 11.49 -17.93 -21.11
CA LEU A 281 10.97 -18.21 -19.77
C LEU A 281 9.63 -18.95 -19.84
N LEU A 282 8.69 -18.49 -20.67
CA LEU A 282 7.37 -19.09 -20.82
C LEU A 282 7.41 -20.49 -21.45
N ASP A 283 8.40 -20.78 -22.30
CA ASP A 283 8.60 -22.11 -22.90
C ASP A 283 9.25 -23.11 -21.95
N LEU A 284 9.97 -22.63 -20.93
CA LEU A 284 10.60 -23.48 -19.90
C LEU A 284 9.61 -23.98 -18.84
N VAL A 285 8.55 -23.22 -18.54
CA VAL A 285 7.66 -23.57 -17.41
C VAL A 285 6.81 -24.83 -17.68
N PRO A 286 6.20 -25.04 -18.86
CA PRO A 286 5.44 -26.26 -19.13
C PRO A 286 6.24 -27.56 -18.90
N PRO A 287 7.45 -27.76 -19.49
CA PRO A 287 8.24 -28.96 -19.21
C PRO A 287 8.71 -29.03 -17.75
N MET A 288 8.96 -27.90 -17.09
CA MET A 288 9.26 -27.87 -15.65
C MET A 288 8.10 -28.42 -14.81
N LEU A 289 6.85 -28.06 -15.13
CA LEU A 289 5.69 -28.61 -14.43
C LEU A 289 5.52 -30.11 -14.66
N GLU A 290 5.88 -30.63 -15.84
CA GLU A 290 5.89 -32.07 -16.09
C GLU A 290 6.97 -32.80 -15.27
N VAL A 291 8.18 -32.25 -15.17
CA VAL A 291 9.25 -32.80 -14.29
C VAL A 291 8.78 -32.79 -12.82
N ALA A 292 8.16 -31.70 -12.37
CA ALA A 292 7.62 -31.61 -11.02
C ALA A 292 6.52 -32.65 -10.77
N LYS A 293 5.60 -32.82 -11.71
CA LYS A 293 4.54 -33.82 -11.65
C LYS A 293 5.12 -35.24 -11.59
N TYR A 294 6.15 -35.52 -12.37
CA TYR A 294 6.87 -36.78 -12.31
C TYR A 294 7.47 -37.03 -10.92
N ILE A 295 8.19 -36.04 -10.36
CA ILE A 295 8.77 -36.16 -9.02
C ILE A 295 7.68 -36.43 -7.98
N LEU A 296 6.60 -35.66 -7.98
CA LEU A 296 5.53 -35.74 -6.98
C LEU A 296 4.69 -37.02 -7.08
N THR A 297 4.56 -37.60 -8.28
CA THR A 297 3.79 -38.84 -8.48
C THR A 297 4.65 -40.10 -8.43
N SER A 298 5.98 -39.94 -8.47
CA SER A 298 6.91 -41.07 -8.38
C SER A 298 6.82 -41.75 -7.01
N PRO A 299 6.71 -43.10 -6.96
CA PRO A 299 6.75 -43.85 -5.72
C PRO A 299 8.13 -43.82 -5.04
N VAL A 300 9.15 -43.26 -5.69
CA VAL A 300 10.51 -43.14 -5.15
C VAL A 300 10.85 -41.68 -4.84
N HIS A 301 10.57 -40.77 -5.77
CA HIS A 301 10.93 -39.36 -5.65
C HIS A 301 9.85 -38.51 -4.97
N GLY A 302 8.61 -38.99 -4.90
CA GLY A 302 7.53 -38.32 -4.17
C GLY A 302 7.60 -38.52 -2.65
N ILE A 303 8.59 -39.27 -2.17
CA ILE A 303 8.77 -39.61 -0.75
C ILE A 303 9.77 -38.64 -0.10
N GLU A 304 9.33 -37.95 0.95
CA GLU A 304 10.16 -37.10 1.80
C GLU A 304 11.27 -37.92 2.50
N LYS A 305 12.52 -37.46 2.38
CA LYS A 305 13.68 -38.05 3.07
C LYS A 305 14.26 -37.13 4.14
N GLY A 306 13.69 -35.93 4.30
CA GLY A 306 14.17 -34.90 5.21
C GLY A 306 15.22 -34.00 4.57
N TRP A 307 15.42 -32.84 5.19
CA TRP A 307 16.48 -31.89 4.84
C TRP A 307 17.82 -32.31 5.45
N PRO A 308 18.96 -32.20 4.74
CA PRO A 308 19.13 -31.73 3.35
C PRO A 308 19.05 -32.86 2.29
N LEU A 309 18.59 -34.07 2.63
CA LEU A 309 18.63 -35.23 1.73
C LEU A 309 17.73 -35.08 0.49
N TRP A 310 16.42 -35.16 0.67
CA TRP A 310 15.44 -34.96 -0.39
C TRP A 310 14.15 -34.42 0.22
N HIS A 311 13.89 -33.15 -0.04
CA HIS A 311 12.81 -32.42 0.59
C HIS A 311 11.73 -32.09 -0.44
N VAL A 312 10.59 -32.78 -0.36
CA VAL A 312 9.50 -32.68 -1.33
C VAL A 312 8.95 -31.24 -1.45
N PRO A 313 8.86 -30.44 -0.38
CA PRO A 313 8.41 -29.05 -0.49
C PRO A 313 9.25 -28.15 -1.41
N VAL A 314 10.50 -28.49 -1.73
CA VAL A 314 11.34 -27.73 -2.68
C VAL A 314 11.36 -28.31 -4.10
N THR A 315 10.38 -29.17 -4.44
CA THR A 315 10.29 -29.80 -5.77
C THR A 315 10.26 -28.80 -6.92
N SER A 316 9.70 -27.59 -6.72
CA SER A 316 9.73 -26.55 -7.75
C SER A 316 11.17 -26.18 -8.13
N MET A 317 12.08 -26.09 -7.16
CA MET A 317 13.49 -25.79 -7.43
C MET A 317 14.21 -26.97 -8.08
N TYR A 318 13.91 -28.21 -7.66
CA TYR A 318 14.45 -29.42 -8.33
C TYR A 318 14.04 -29.48 -9.80
N ALA A 319 12.75 -29.31 -10.08
CA ALA A 319 12.23 -29.32 -11.45
C ALA A 319 12.78 -28.15 -12.27
N GLY A 320 12.92 -26.97 -11.66
CA GLY A 320 13.54 -25.80 -12.27
C GLY A 320 14.99 -26.05 -12.66
N GLU A 321 15.80 -26.58 -11.75
CA GLU A 321 17.21 -26.92 -12.04
C GLU A 321 17.35 -27.90 -13.18
N ILE A 322 16.59 -28.99 -13.13
CA ILE A 322 16.63 -30.05 -14.14
C ILE A 322 16.23 -29.49 -15.51
N THR A 323 15.18 -28.68 -15.57
CA THR A 323 14.67 -28.12 -16.83
C THR A 323 15.60 -27.06 -17.40
N VAL A 324 16.08 -26.13 -16.57
CA VAL A 324 17.03 -25.09 -17.00
C VAL A 324 18.33 -25.73 -17.51
N ASN A 325 18.85 -26.75 -16.83
CA ASN A 325 20.01 -27.50 -17.31
C ASN A 325 19.77 -28.23 -18.63
N HIS A 326 18.53 -28.56 -18.99
CA HIS A 326 18.25 -29.22 -20.26
C HIS A 326 18.14 -28.23 -21.42
N TYR A 327 17.44 -27.12 -21.21
CA TYR A 327 17.04 -26.20 -22.28
C TYR A 327 17.96 -24.99 -22.45
N ILE A 328 18.70 -24.58 -21.42
CA ILE A 328 19.56 -23.38 -21.50
C ILE A 328 21.04 -23.81 -21.51
N PRO A 329 21.79 -23.56 -22.59
CA PRO A 329 23.23 -23.83 -22.63
C PRO A 329 23.96 -23.08 -21.51
N ALA A 330 24.93 -23.73 -20.86
CA ALA A 330 25.71 -23.14 -19.78
C ALA A 330 26.39 -21.80 -20.15
N ALA A 331 26.74 -21.60 -21.42
CA ALA A 331 27.32 -20.35 -21.91
C ALA A 331 26.35 -19.15 -21.80
N HIS A 332 25.04 -19.41 -21.88
CA HIS A 332 23.98 -18.41 -21.88
C HIS A 332 23.25 -18.29 -20.53
N LEU A 333 23.67 -19.07 -19.52
CA LEU A 333 23.11 -19.05 -18.17
C LEU A 333 24.07 -18.35 -17.19
N LEU A 334 23.51 -17.54 -16.29
CA LEU A 334 24.21 -16.93 -15.17
C LEU A 334 23.47 -17.22 -13.86
N ILE A 335 24.08 -18.02 -12.99
CA ILE A 335 23.66 -18.14 -11.58
C ILE A 335 24.30 -16.97 -10.83
N ASN A 336 23.50 -15.94 -10.52
CA ASN A 336 23.98 -14.68 -9.95
C ASN A 336 23.75 -14.65 -8.43
N ASP A 337 24.74 -15.09 -7.67
CA ASP A 337 24.65 -15.18 -6.21
C ASP A 337 25.17 -13.96 -5.46
N LYS A 338 25.56 -12.90 -6.19
CA LYS A 338 26.10 -11.67 -5.63
C LYS A 338 25.11 -10.52 -5.62
N THR A 339 24.22 -10.46 -6.61
CA THR A 339 23.34 -9.30 -6.83
C THR A 339 21.87 -9.71 -7.00
N PHE A 340 21.58 -11.01 -7.10
CA PHE A 340 20.24 -11.58 -7.05
C PHE A 340 20.07 -12.44 -5.79
N ASP A 341 18.85 -12.44 -5.26
CA ASP A 341 18.46 -13.14 -4.03
C ASP A 341 19.34 -12.78 -2.82
N VAL A 342 19.84 -11.55 -2.81
CA VAL A 342 20.69 -11.02 -1.74
C VAL A 342 19.87 -10.95 -0.46
N ASN A 343 20.48 -11.30 0.66
CA ASN A 343 19.75 -11.44 1.89
C ASN A 343 19.28 -10.08 2.43
N ALA A 344 18.00 -9.97 2.81
CA ALA A 344 17.36 -8.77 3.37
C ALA A 344 18.04 -8.17 4.62
N ILE A 345 18.97 -8.86 5.28
CA ILE A 345 19.77 -8.31 6.39
C ILE A 345 21.20 -7.87 5.99
N GLY A 346 21.50 -7.88 4.69
CA GLY A 346 22.81 -7.52 4.14
C GLY A 346 23.16 -6.04 4.38
N GLY A 347 24.47 -5.77 4.49
CA GLY A 347 25.02 -4.42 4.56
C GLY A 347 25.39 -3.84 3.20
N ASP A 348 25.13 -4.59 2.12
CA ASP A 348 25.51 -4.21 0.75
C ASP A 348 24.80 -2.95 0.28
N ALA A 349 25.45 -2.20 -0.60
CA ALA A 349 24.88 -0.98 -1.16
C ALA A 349 23.78 -1.31 -2.17
N ILE A 350 22.60 -0.70 -2.05
CA ILE A 350 21.48 -0.98 -2.97
C ILE A 350 21.78 -0.57 -4.42
N ALA A 351 22.77 0.31 -4.62
CA ALA A 351 23.24 0.73 -5.94
C ALA A 351 23.89 -0.40 -6.77
N THR A 352 24.28 -1.52 -6.14
CA THR A 352 24.92 -2.67 -6.81
C THR A 352 24.12 -3.96 -6.72
N ILE A 353 23.04 -3.97 -5.95
CA ILE A 353 22.19 -5.14 -5.71
C ILE A 353 20.95 -4.98 -6.55
N TYR A 354 20.49 -6.01 -7.27
CA TYR A 354 19.32 -5.91 -8.14
C TYR A 354 18.06 -6.47 -7.48
N HIS A 355 18.22 -7.58 -6.75
CA HIS A 355 17.12 -8.32 -6.16
C HIS A 355 17.48 -8.81 -4.75
N ILE A 356 16.60 -8.51 -3.80
CA ILE A 356 16.72 -8.86 -2.39
C ILE A 356 15.64 -9.89 -2.06
N HIS A 357 15.98 -10.93 -1.31
CA HIS A 357 15.07 -12.02 -0.95
C HIS A 357 15.04 -12.25 0.58
N CYS A 358 13.84 -12.48 1.11
CA CYS A 358 13.59 -12.76 2.52
C CYS A 358 13.67 -14.28 2.84
N TRP A 359 14.88 -14.84 2.94
CA TRP A 359 15.23 -16.20 3.37
C TRP A 359 14.85 -16.60 4.83
N PRO A 360 13.90 -17.52 5.06
CA PRO A 360 13.32 -17.81 6.39
C PRO A 360 14.32 -18.17 7.50
N ASP A 361 15.40 -18.89 7.20
CA ASP A 361 16.32 -19.45 8.22
C ASP A 361 17.37 -18.44 8.72
N ALA A 362 17.53 -17.30 8.04
CA ALA A 362 18.54 -16.32 8.37
C ALA A 362 18.10 -15.30 9.44
N TYR A 363 16.84 -15.35 9.92
CA TYR A 363 16.17 -14.18 10.48
C TYR A 363 15.79 -14.19 11.96
N GLN A 364 15.72 -15.34 12.63
CA GLN A 364 15.23 -15.37 14.00
C GLN A 364 16.08 -14.48 14.92
N GLY A 365 15.48 -13.42 15.47
CA GLY A 365 16.13 -12.46 16.37
C GLY A 365 17.11 -11.50 15.70
N ARG A 366 17.09 -11.36 14.38
CA ARG A 366 17.94 -10.43 13.62
C ARG A 366 17.21 -9.14 13.23
N TYR A 367 17.93 -8.22 12.57
CA TYR A 367 17.46 -6.87 12.23
C TYR A 367 16.15 -6.87 11.42
N PHE A 368 16.15 -7.54 10.26
CA PHE A 368 14.93 -7.84 9.50
C PHE A 368 14.55 -9.32 9.69
N ASP A 369 13.29 -9.59 10.05
CA ASP A 369 12.71 -10.92 10.25
C ASP A 369 11.29 -10.96 9.68
N LYS A 370 11.09 -11.76 8.63
CA LYS A 370 9.80 -11.88 7.97
C LYS A 370 8.69 -12.44 8.87
N TRP A 371 9.04 -13.23 9.89
CA TRP A 371 8.07 -13.73 10.86
C TRP A 371 7.69 -12.66 11.87
N ALA A 372 8.63 -11.79 12.26
CA ALA A 372 8.33 -10.61 13.07
C ALA A 372 7.48 -9.60 12.27
N PHE A 373 7.75 -9.44 10.97
CA PHE A 373 6.91 -8.67 10.05
C PHE A 373 5.49 -9.23 10.00
N LYS A 374 5.34 -10.54 9.83
CA LYS A 374 4.04 -11.21 9.90
C LYS A 374 3.29 -10.95 11.21
N ARG A 375 4.00 -10.77 12.33
CA ARG A 375 3.41 -10.48 13.65
C ARG A 375 3.16 -8.99 13.89
N GLY A 376 3.42 -8.11 12.91
CA GLY A 376 3.24 -6.67 13.05
C GLY A 376 4.28 -6.00 13.96
N GLU A 377 5.45 -6.62 14.16
CA GLU A 377 6.47 -6.09 15.09
C GLU A 377 7.33 -4.96 14.50
N TYR A 378 7.16 -4.64 13.21
CA TYR A 378 7.81 -3.49 12.58
C TYR A 378 6.88 -2.30 12.69
N THR A 379 7.13 -1.47 13.69
CA THR A 379 6.41 -0.22 13.92
C THR A 379 7.38 0.96 13.84
N ARG A 380 6.85 2.14 13.54
CA ARG A 380 7.67 3.37 13.48
C ARG A 380 8.28 3.76 14.82
N ASP A 381 7.62 3.42 15.93
CA ASP A 381 8.16 3.65 17.26
C ASP A 381 9.43 2.82 17.51
N LYS A 382 9.45 1.57 17.01
CA LYS A 382 10.61 0.67 17.15
C LYS A 382 11.70 0.95 16.12
N TYR A 383 11.32 1.38 14.93
CA TYR A 383 12.24 1.68 13.81
C TYR A 383 11.93 3.05 13.19
N PRO A 384 12.37 4.15 13.82
CA PRO A 384 12.14 5.49 13.28
C PRO A 384 12.86 5.68 11.94
N LEU A 385 12.15 6.20 10.93
CA LEU A 385 12.70 6.38 9.58
C LEU A 385 13.99 7.22 9.55
N ALA A 386 14.10 8.23 10.41
CA ALA A 386 15.29 9.08 10.51
C ALA A 386 16.56 8.32 10.94
N MET A 387 16.44 7.10 11.46
CA MET A 387 17.55 6.24 11.84
C MET A 387 17.94 5.23 10.75
N LEU A 388 17.18 5.13 9.66
CA LEU A 388 17.40 4.16 8.58
C LEU A 388 18.24 4.78 7.46
N ASN A 389 19.33 4.11 7.09
CA ASN A 389 20.09 4.45 5.90
C ASN A 389 19.60 3.65 4.69
N THR A 390 18.70 4.23 3.89
CA THR A 390 18.13 3.56 2.70
C THR A 390 19.14 3.29 1.57
N SER A 391 20.42 3.68 1.71
CA SER A 391 21.48 3.32 0.76
C SER A 391 22.00 1.88 0.93
N ILE A 392 21.65 1.18 2.02
CA ILE A 392 22.08 -0.20 2.30
C ILE A 392 20.90 -1.15 2.43
N VAL A 393 21.11 -2.42 2.06
CA VAL A 393 20.04 -3.43 1.94
C VAL A 393 19.17 -3.57 3.20
N ARG A 394 19.74 -3.76 4.38
CA ARG A 394 18.96 -4.04 5.60
C ARG A 394 18.02 -2.90 6.03
N ASP A 395 18.51 -1.67 5.97
CA ASP A 395 17.77 -0.47 6.39
C ASP A 395 16.75 -0.11 5.30
N TYR A 396 17.12 -0.29 4.02
CA TYR A 396 16.21 -0.20 2.89
C TYR A 396 15.01 -1.16 3.04
N MET A 397 15.25 -2.43 3.39
CA MET A 397 14.18 -3.40 3.61
C MET A 397 13.27 -3.01 4.77
N VAL A 398 13.83 -2.54 5.89
CA VAL A 398 13.02 -2.06 7.03
C VAL A 398 12.18 -0.84 6.62
N ALA A 399 12.73 0.07 5.81
CA ALA A 399 11.95 1.18 5.26
C ALA A 399 10.78 0.66 4.42
N MET A 400 11.04 -0.20 3.42
CA MET A 400 9.96 -0.71 2.54
C MET A 400 8.82 -1.37 3.34
N VAL A 401 9.13 -2.16 4.36
CA VAL A 401 8.07 -2.84 5.14
C VAL A 401 7.23 -1.91 6.02
N LEU A 402 7.75 -0.72 6.34
CA LEU A 402 7.03 0.33 7.07
C LEU A 402 6.24 1.24 6.13
N TYR A 403 6.33 1.01 4.81
CA TYR A 403 5.64 1.84 3.83
C TYR A 403 4.15 1.59 3.85
N GLU A 404 3.36 2.61 4.19
CA GLU A 404 1.92 2.63 3.97
C GLU A 404 1.65 3.59 2.82
N SER A 405 1.52 3.03 1.62
CA SER A 405 1.15 3.83 0.48
C SER A 405 -0.34 4.11 0.44
N PRO A 406 -0.75 5.20 -0.20
CA PRO A 406 -2.10 5.31 -0.72
C PRO A 406 -2.43 4.08 -1.60
N VAL A 407 -3.57 3.50 -1.31
CA VAL A 407 -4.37 2.63 -2.15
C VAL A 407 -5.08 3.55 -3.18
N GLN A 408 -4.79 3.56 -4.50
CA GLN A 408 -5.88 3.53 -5.51
C GLN A 408 -5.68 3.28 -7.04
N VAL A 409 -6.81 3.10 -7.72
CA VAL A 409 -7.23 2.59 -9.05
C VAL A 409 -6.72 3.29 -10.36
N ALA A 410 -6.58 2.44 -11.39
CA ALA A 410 -6.54 2.58 -12.87
C ALA A 410 -6.33 3.96 -13.52
N ARG A 411 -5.26 4.04 -14.33
CA ARG A 411 -4.85 5.20 -15.15
C ARG A 411 -5.87 5.56 -16.25
N ARG A 412 -6.33 6.82 -16.24
CA ARG A 412 -6.66 7.60 -17.44
C ARG A 412 -5.71 8.80 -17.52
N PRO A 413 -5.39 9.33 -18.71
CA PRO A 413 -4.41 10.40 -18.87
C PRO A 413 -4.84 11.67 -18.13
N PRO A 414 -3.89 12.55 -17.76
CA PRO A 414 -4.20 13.76 -17.01
C PRO A 414 -5.04 14.69 -17.89
N ARG A 415 -6.33 14.76 -17.60
CA ARG A 415 -7.08 15.98 -17.87
C ARG A 415 -6.64 16.99 -16.83
N VAL A 416 -6.59 18.26 -17.20
CA VAL A 416 -6.61 19.34 -16.21
C VAL A 416 -7.88 19.13 -15.39
N THR A 417 -7.76 18.65 -14.16
CA THR A 417 -8.88 18.18 -13.35
C THR A 417 -9.10 19.12 -12.18
N ASP A 418 -10.32 19.65 -12.06
CA ASP A 418 -10.79 20.45 -10.92
C ASP A 418 -11.08 19.55 -9.69
N ASN A 419 -10.04 18.82 -9.27
CA ASN A 419 -10.07 17.87 -8.15
C ASN A 419 -10.12 18.62 -6.82
N VAL A 420 -10.89 18.08 -5.89
CA VAL A 420 -11.13 18.68 -4.58
C VAL A 420 -10.59 17.77 -3.49
N ALA A 421 -9.98 18.32 -2.45
CA ALA A 421 -9.83 17.65 -1.16
C ALA A 421 -10.67 18.35 -0.10
N ILE A 422 -11.52 17.58 0.58
CA ILE A 422 -12.19 17.98 1.81
C ILE A 422 -11.24 17.66 2.95
N ILE A 423 -10.88 18.65 3.74
CA ILE A 423 -9.84 18.52 4.76
C ILE A 423 -10.36 18.92 6.13
N GLY A 424 -10.06 18.10 7.14
CA GLY A 424 -10.47 18.31 8.51
C GLY A 424 -9.43 17.79 9.50
N TYR A 425 -9.32 18.43 10.66
CA TYR A 425 -8.47 17.99 11.76
C TYR A 425 -9.30 17.31 12.84
N VAL A 426 -8.87 16.13 13.30
CA VAL A 426 -9.50 15.38 14.39
C VAL A 426 -8.68 15.56 15.68
N PRO A 427 -9.19 16.32 16.66
CA PRO A 427 -8.48 16.49 17.92
C PRO A 427 -8.50 15.22 18.78
N HIS A 428 -7.36 14.82 19.35
CA HIS A 428 -7.29 13.71 20.32
C HIS A 428 -7.79 14.05 21.73
N THR A 429 -8.11 15.31 21.97
CA THR A 429 -8.37 15.81 23.34
C THR A 429 -9.65 15.23 23.95
N LYS A 430 -10.60 14.79 23.13
CA LYS A 430 -11.87 14.24 23.61
C LYS A 430 -12.43 13.16 22.65
N PRO A 431 -13.05 12.09 23.17
CA PRO A 431 -13.59 11.01 22.34
C PRO A 431 -14.68 11.46 21.35
N GLU A 432 -15.45 12.51 21.65
CA GLU A 432 -16.53 12.95 20.76
C GLU A 432 -16.06 13.36 19.36
N TYR A 433 -14.81 13.81 19.21
CA TYR A 433 -14.26 14.20 17.92
C TYR A 433 -14.04 13.01 16.98
N ILE A 434 -13.75 11.83 17.55
CA ILE A 434 -13.64 10.58 16.79
C ILE A 434 -15.02 10.22 16.25
N GLY A 435 -16.06 10.31 17.10
CA GLY A 435 -17.45 10.12 16.70
C GLY A 435 -17.90 11.09 15.61
N GLN A 436 -17.54 12.38 15.72
CA GLN A 436 -17.83 13.38 14.69
C GLN A 436 -17.12 13.07 13.37
N ALA A 437 -15.82 12.77 13.41
CA ALA A 437 -15.05 12.43 12.21
C ALA A 437 -15.62 11.19 11.50
N ASN A 438 -15.96 10.13 12.24
CA ASN A 438 -16.48 8.88 11.69
C ASN A 438 -17.95 9.05 11.24
N GLN A 439 -18.85 9.39 12.17
CA GLN A 439 -20.29 9.33 11.96
C GLN A 439 -20.84 10.54 11.19
N MET A 440 -20.15 11.69 11.18
CA MET A 440 -20.59 12.89 10.45
C MET A 440 -19.78 13.08 9.18
N LEU A 441 -18.54 13.55 9.29
CA LEU A 441 -17.77 13.99 8.11
C LEU A 441 -17.46 12.84 7.15
N TRP A 442 -16.91 11.72 7.65
CA TRP A 442 -16.59 10.57 6.81
C TRP A 442 -17.84 9.89 6.24
N THR A 443 -18.82 9.57 7.10
CA THR A 443 -20.05 8.89 6.64
C THR A 443 -20.80 9.73 5.60
N SER A 444 -20.88 11.05 5.79
CA SER A 444 -21.57 11.92 4.84
C SER A 444 -20.86 12.02 3.50
N TRP A 445 -19.52 12.13 3.49
CA TRP A 445 -18.72 12.07 2.28
C TRP A 445 -18.88 10.72 1.56
N ASP A 446 -18.80 9.60 2.29
CA ASP A 446 -18.95 8.26 1.74
C ASP A 446 -20.37 8.02 1.19
N TYR A 447 -21.38 8.57 1.85
CA TYR A 447 -22.75 8.59 1.34
C TYR A 447 -22.82 9.40 0.03
N ALA A 448 -22.35 10.65 0.05
CA ALA A 448 -22.43 11.58 -1.07
C ALA A 448 -21.76 11.02 -2.33
N ARG A 449 -20.55 10.47 -2.20
CA ARG A 449 -19.80 9.93 -3.35
C ARG A 449 -20.49 8.73 -4.00
N ARG A 450 -21.28 7.96 -3.25
CA ARG A 450 -22.09 6.84 -3.75
C ARG A 450 -23.38 7.30 -4.43
N GLN A 451 -23.90 8.48 -4.09
CA GLN A 451 -25.12 9.03 -4.71
C GLN A 451 -24.85 9.71 -6.05
N VAL A 452 -23.64 10.21 -6.29
CA VAL A 452 -23.30 10.96 -7.51
C VAL A 452 -22.37 10.13 -8.38
N ARG A 453 -22.80 9.87 -9.62
CA ARG A 453 -22.04 9.11 -10.63
C ARG A 453 -20.65 9.72 -10.84
N PRO A 454 -19.56 8.94 -10.75
CA PRO A 454 -18.21 9.45 -10.93
C PRO A 454 -17.98 10.15 -12.28
N GLU A 455 -18.66 9.74 -13.35
CA GLU A 455 -18.48 10.30 -14.70
C GLU A 455 -19.03 11.73 -14.84
N THR A 456 -19.89 12.17 -13.91
CA THR A 456 -20.55 13.48 -13.97
C THR A 456 -19.84 14.54 -13.13
N ARG A 457 -18.71 14.21 -12.51
CA ARG A 457 -17.99 15.10 -11.58
C ARG A 457 -16.49 14.84 -11.59
N HIS A 458 -15.75 15.70 -10.91
CA HIS A 458 -14.33 15.49 -10.62
C HIS A 458 -14.14 14.75 -9.30
N ARG A 459 -12.93 14.20 -9.12
CA ARG A 459 -12.52 13.53 -7.90
C ARG A 459 -12.64 14.49 -6.71
N THR A 460 -13.18 13.98 -5.60
CA THR A 460 -13.37 14.70 -4.35
C THR A 460 -12.93 13.81 -3.20
N ASP A 461 -11.69 13.96 -2.76
CA ASP A 461 -11.10 13.16 -1.69
C ASP A 461 -11.44 13.74 -0.32
N LEU A 462 -11.37 12.91 0.72
CA LEU A 462 -11.44 13.29 2.13
C LEU A 462 -10.07 13.06 2.78
N ILE A 463 -9.52 14.07 3.46
CA ILE A 463 -8.24 13.97 4.17
C ILE A 463 -8.46 14.38 5.63
N LEU A 464 -8.25 13.43 6.54
CA LEU A 464 -8.32 13.65 7.98
C LEU A 464 -6.91 13.75 8.55
N PHE A 465 -6.61 14.87 9.21
CA PHE A 465 -5.37 15.04 9.96
C PHE A 465 -5.63 14.71 11.43
N ALA A 466 -4.83 13.82 12.02
CA ALA A 466 -5.11 13.35 13.37
C ALA A 466 -3.84 13.05 14.15
N HIS A 467 -3.91 13.24 15.46
CA HIS A 467 -2.83 12.90 16.37
C HIS A 467 -2.64 11.38 16.47
N LYS A 468 -1.38 10.93 16.60
CA LYS A 468 -1.02 9.49 16.62
C LYS A 468 -1.81 8.64 17.61
N SER A 469 -2.22 9.20 18.74
CA SER A 469 -2.94 8.46 19.79
C SER A 469 -4.36 8.04 19.40
N ILE A 470 -4.93 8.62 18.34
CA ILE A 470 -6.30 8.32 17.89
C ILE A 470 -6.36 7.85 16.44
N ILE A 471 -5.21 7.77 15.75
CA ILE A 471 -5.17 7.46 14.32
C ILE A 471 -5.88 6.12 14.07
N ASP A 472 -5.59 5.08 14.85
CA ASP A 472 -6.19 3.75 14.72
C ASP A 472 -7.71 3.69 14.99
N GLN A 473 -8.31 4.76 15.52
CA GLN A 473 -9.75 4.85 15.80
C GLN A 473 -10.53 5.57 14.68
N LEU A 474 -9.82 6.13 13.70
CA LEU A 474 -10.41 6.72 12.50
C LEU A 474 -10.84 5.64 11.50
N PRO A 475 -11.71 5.97 10.51
CA PRO A 475 -12.41 4.97 9.73
C PRO A 475 -11.42 4.01 9.04
N PRO A 476 -11.59 2.68 9.17
CA PRO A 476 -10.63 1.70 8.65
C PRO A 476 -10.58 1.66 7.13
N SER A 477 -11.60 2.22 6.46
CA SER A 477 -11.64 2.38 5.01
C SER A 477 -10.74 3.52 4.51
N CYS A 478 -10.30 4.41 5.40
CA CYS A 478 -9.39 5.49 5.08
C CYS A 478 -7.93 5.02 5.16
N LEU A 479 -7.14 5.47 4.19
CA LEU A 479 -5.78 5.03 4.01
C LEU A 479 -4.82 5.86 4.82
N ARG A 480 -3.90 5.18 5.49
CA ARG A 480 -2.87 5.84 6.27
C ARG A 480 -1.78 6.29 5.32
N LEU A 481 -1.57 7.60 5.23
CA LEU A 481 -0.47 8.15 4.46
C LEU A 481 0.65 8.58 5.38
N ASP A 482 1.85 8.14 5.03
CA ASP A 482 3.08 8.65 5.61
C ASP A 482 3.85 9.45 4.60
N LEU A 483 3.69 10.77 4.72
CA LEU A 483 4.35 11.72 3.84
C LEU A 483 5.86 11.82 4.09
N THR A 484 6.36 11.26 5.19
CA THR A 484 7.80 11.19 5.49
C THR A 484 8.47 9.96 4.90
N HIS A 485 7.68 9.00 4.40
CA HIS A 485 8.21 7.76 3.90
C HIS A 485 8.94 7.97 2.56
N PRO A 486 10.16 7.42 2.37
CA PRO A 486 10.95 7.62 1.15
C PRO A 486 10.30 7.08 -0.14
N ALA A 487 9.36 6.14 -0.01
CA ALA A 487 8.58 5.61 -1.14
C ALA A 487 7.26 6.36 -1.40
N PHE A 488 6.83 7.26 -0.51
CA PHE A 488 5.63 8.06 -0.73
C PHE A 488 5.88 9.10 -1.82
N MET A 489 4.98 9.16 -2.80
CA MET A 489 5.00 10.18 -3.83
C MET A 489 3.63 10.84 -3.93
N VAL A 490 3.60 12.17 -4.06
CA VAL A 490 2.35 12.92 -4.27
C VAL A 490 1.61 12.46 -5.53
N SER A 491 2.37 12.03 -6.56
CA SER A 491 1.81 11.45 -7.79
C SER A 491 0.95 10.22 -7.53
N ASP A 492 1.24 9.45 -6.48
CA ASP A 492 0.44 8.28 -6.12
C ASP A 492 -0.99 8.74 -5.81
N VAL A 493 -1.16 9.80 -5.03
CA VAL A 493 -2.47 10.42 -4.76
C VAL A 493 -3.06 11.12 -6.00
N GLN A 494 -2.24 11.80 -6.80
CA GLN A 494 -2.72 12.56 -7.96
C GLN A 494 -3.30 11.69 -9.06
N LEU A 495 -2.69 10.53 -9.33
CA LEU A 495 -3.01 9.70 -10.50
C LEU A 495 -4.25 8.80 -10.31
N HIS A 496 -4.86 8.83 -9.13
CA HIS A 496 -6.04 8.04 -8.81
C HIS A 496 -7.32 8.60 -9.45
N ALA A 497 -8.11 7.71 -10.05
CA ALA A 497 -9.32 8.06 -10.80
C ALA A 497 -10.57 8.24 -9.93
N ASP A 498 -10.63 7.58 -8.77
CA ASP A 498 -11.81 7.50 -7.90
C ASP A 498 -11.59 8.34 -6.62
N ASP A 499 -12.67 8.64 -5.89
CA ASP A 499 -12.54 9.37 -4.62
C ASP A 499 -11.91 8.51 -3.53
N GLN A 500 -11.03 9.11 -2.73
CA GLN A 500 -10.33 8.46 -1.64
C GLN A 500 -10.47 9.15 -0.30
N CYS A 501 -10.35 8.34 0.75
CA CYS A 501 -10.20 8.83 2.11
C CYS A 501 -8.78 8.55 2.58
N TYR A 502 -8.14 9.59 3.12
CA TYR A 502 -6.80 9.55 3.68
C TYR A 502 -6.82 9.96 5.15
N VAL A 503 -5.98 9.33 5.95
CA VAL A 503 -5.63 9.81 7.28
C VAL A 503 -4.14 10.06 7.34
N ILE A 504 -3.77 11.25 7.80
CA ILE A 504 -2.39 11.71 7.91
C ILE A 504 -2.12 12.01 9.38
N GLU A 505 -1.01 11.49 9.90
CA GLU A 505 -0.60 11.82 11.25
C GLU A 505 -0.19 13.31 11.33
N HIS A 506 -0.77 14.03 12.29
CA HIS A 506 -0.32 15.35 12.71
C HIS A 506 -0.34 15.42 14.24
N SER A 507 0.85 15.40 14.83
CA SER A 507 1.07 15.44 16.27
C SER A 507 1.89 16.69 16.64
N PRO A 508 1.25 17.83 16.96
CA PRO A 508 1.95 19.07 17.31
C PRO A 508 2.94 18.86 18.47
N PRO A 509 4.11 19.53 18.47
CA PRO A 509 5.07 19.48 19.57
C PRO A 509 4.45 19.91 20.91
N THR A 510 4.99 19.43 22.04
CA THR A 510 4.47 19.74 23.38
C THR A 510 4.70 21.19 23.80
N ASP A 511 5.69 21.87 23.23
CA ASP A 511 6.03 23.27 23.43
C ASP A 511 5.43 24.22 22.37
N ASP A 512 4.56 23.70 21.49
CA ASP A 512 3.87 24.48 20.48
C ASP A 512 3.07 25.64 21.11
N TYR A 513 3.24 26.84 20.56
CA TYR A 513 2.55 28.06 20.98
C TYR A 513 1.02 27.85 21.10
N TRP A 514 0.43 27.07 20.20
CA TRP A 514 -1.00 26.83 20.11
C TRP A 514 -1.50 25.80 21.14
N ASN A 515 -0.63 25.16 21.92
CA ASN A 515 -1.07 24.28 23.01
C ASN A 515 -1.85 25.01 24.11
N ARG A 516 -1.62 26.32 24.31
CA ARG A 516 -2.47 27.16 25.18
C ARG A 516 -3.84 27.47 24.57
N ASN A 517 -3.98 27.34 23.25
CA ASN A 517 -5.20 27.64 22.49
C ASN A 517 -5.53 26.48 21.52
N LYS A 518 -5.79 25.30 22.06
CA LYS A 518 -5.88 24.02 21.31
C LYS A 518 -6.87 24.01 20.14
N PHE A 519 -7.83 24.93 20.07
CA PHE A 519 -8.74 25.08 18.93
C PHE A 519 -7.98 25.41 17.63
N PHE A 520 -6.85 26.11 17.70
CA PHE A 520 -6.04 26.47 16.54
C PHE A 520 -5.36 25.28 15.86
N HIS A 521 -5.31 24.11 16.52
CA HIS A 521 -4.89 22.87 15.86
C HIS A 521 -5.77 22.50 14.66
N SER A 522 -6.98 23.06 14.58
CA SER A 522 -7.85 22.96 13.40
C SER A 522 -7.41 23.81 12.19
N LEU A 523 -6.31 24.55 12.31
CA LEU A 523 -5.72 25.40 11.27
C LEU A 523 -4.21 25.16 11.13
N THR A 524 -3.46 24.97 12.22
CA THR A 524 -1.98 24.88 12.20
C THR A 524 -1.44 23.73 11.36
N TYR A 525 -2.17 22.63 11.23
CA TYR A 525 -1.74 21.53 10.35
C TYR A 525 -1.58 22.00 8.90
N LEU A 526 -2.32 23.01 8.45
CA LEU A 526 -2.23 23.55 7.08
C LEU A 526 -0.97 24.38 6.83
N THR A 527 -0.26 24.78 7.88
CA THR A 527 1.01 25.51 7.76
C THR A 527 2.23 24.58 7.73
N GLU A 528 2.02 23.27 7.92
CA GLU A 528 3.12 22.30 7.92
C GLU A 528 3.72 22.13 6.52
N PRO A 529 5.01 22.45 6.32
CA PRO A 529 5.65 22.36 5.01
C PRO A 529 5.58 20.96 4.39
N LEU A 530 5.58 19.92 5.24
CA LEU A 530 5.48 18.52 4.83
C LEU A 530 4.18 18.22 4.06
N PHE A 531 3.07 18.89 4.40
CA PHE A 531 1.76 18.60 3.83
C PHE A 531 1.49 19.41 2.57
N ARG A 532 2.21 20.51 2.38
CA ARG A 532 1.97 21.44 1.28
C ARG A 532 2.03 20.78 -0.10
N PRO A 533 3.04 19.96 -0.46
CA PRO A 533 3.09 19.34 -1.78
C PRO A 533 1.86 18.48 -2.09
N LEU A 534 1.36 17.73 -1.11
CA LEU A 534 0.14 16.95 -1.24
C LEU A 534 -1.10 17.85 -1.39
N LEU A 535 -1.25 18.84 -0.52
CA LEU A 535 -2.45 19.69 -0.52
C LEU A 535 -2.53 20.59 -1.78
N THR A 536 -1.39 21.06 -2.29
CA THR A 536 -1.31 21.80 -3.57
C THR A 536 -1.39 20.89 -4.80
N SER A 537 -1.45 19.58 -4.61
CA SER A 537 -1.70 18.63 -5.70
C SER A 537 -3.17 18.61 -6.16
N TYR A 538 -4.06 19.16 -5.33
CA TYR A 538 -5.47 19.40 -5.60
C TYR A 538 -5.66 20.81 -6.16
N GLU A 539 -6.64 20.99 -7.04
CA GLU A 539 -7.01 22.31 -7.55
C GLU A 539 -7.69 23.13 -6.45
N ARG A 540 -8.52 22.46 -5.63
CA ARG A 540 -9.31 23.11 -4.59
C ARG A 540 -9.29 22.36 -3.26
N LEU A 541 -9.42 23.12 -2.19
CA LEU A 541 -9.60 22.61 -0.84
C LEU A 541 -10.94 23.08 -0.28
N LEU A 542 -11.69 22.15 0.33
CA LEU A 542 -12.74 22.47 1.29
C LEU A 542 -12.17 22.27 2.70
N ARG A 543 -11.72 23.34 3.34
CA ARG A 543 -11.37 23.31 4.77
C ARG A 543 -12.66 23.33 5.58
N THR A 544 -12.86 22.32 6.42
CA THR A 544 -14.05 22.20 7.26
C THR A 544 -13.73 21.60 8.63
N ASP A 545 -14.70 21.67 9.54
CA ASP A 545 -14.66 21.04 10.86
C ASP A 545 -15.26 19.61 10.80
N VAL A 546 -14.92 18.77 11.79
CA VAL A 546 -15.31 17.35 11.80
C VAL A 546 -16.77 17.12 12.23
N ASP A 547 -17.39 18.12 12.83
CA ASP A 547 -18.81 18.17 13.20
C ASP A 547 -19.69 18.74 12.08
N CYS A 548 -19.27 18.52 10.84
CA CYS A 548 -19.98 18.92 9.64
C CYS A 548 -20.34 17.70 8.79
N ALA A 549 -21.21 17.90 7.81
CA ALA A 549 -21.57 16.89 6.83
C ALA A 549 -21.59 17.45 5.40
N ILE A 550 -21.18 16.59 4.47
CA ILE A 550 -21.16 16.85 3.02
C ILE A 550 -22.35 16.16 2.37
N THR A 551 -23.02 16.86 1.48
CA THR A 551 -24.17 16.31 0.74
C THR A 551 -23.77 15.88 -0.67
N PRO A 552 -24.62 15.12 -1.38
CA PRO A 552 -24.42 14.85 -2.80
C PRO A 552 -24.27 16.11 -3.67
N ALA A 553 -24.96 17.20 -3.34
CA ALA A 553 -24.96 18.42 -4.14
C ALA A 553 -23.57 19.08 -4.22
N PHE A 554 -22.75 18.98 -3.17
CA PHE A 554 -21.40 19.56 -3.14
C PHE A 554 -20.48 18.97 -4.21
N LEU A 555 -20.62 17.68 -4.53
CA LEU A 555 -19.68 16.98 -5.41
C LEU A 555 -19.63 17.52 -6.83
N THR A 556 -20.67 18.22 -7.27
CA THR A 556 -20.74 18.88 -8.60
C THR A 556 -20.56 20.40 -8.54
N TYR A 557 -20.47 20.98 -7.34
CA TYR A 557 -20.35 22.41 -7.15
C TYR A 557 -18.92 22.89 -7.42
N ARG A 558 -18.73 23.79 -8.40
CA ARG A 558 -17.44 24.36 -8.80
C ARG A 558 -17.56 25.87 -9.07
N PRO A 559 -17.56 26.70 -8.01
CA PRO A 559 -17.69 28.15 -8.14
C PRO A 559 -16.39 28.76 -8.69
N SER A 560 -16.48 29.91 -9.37
CA SER A 560 -15.29 30.72 -9.70
C SER A 560 -14.81 31.58 -8.53
N GLN A 561 -15.66 31.78 -7.53
CA GLN A 561 -15.40 32.59 -6.33
C GLN A 561 -14.81 31.74 -5.20
N PHE A 562 -14.07 32.39 -4.31
CA PHE A 562 -13.74 31.85 -2.99
C PHE A 562 -14.98 31.90 -2.11
N VAL A 563 -15.43 30.74 -1.65
CA VAL A 563 -16.68 30.59 -0.91
C VAL A 563 -16.39 30.35 0.56
N VAL A 564 -17.08 31.07 1.42
CA VAL A 564 -17.06 30.83 2.86
C VAL A 564 -18.47 30.60 3.36
N GLY A 565 -18.62 29.76 4.38
CA GLY A 565 -19.86 29.70 5.13
C GLY A 565 -20.10 30.97 5.94
N LYS A 566 -21.28 31.10 6.53
CA LYS A 566 -21.64 32.26 7.36
C LYS A 566 -21.37 31.93 8.83
N GLY A 567 -20.54 32.72 9.50
CA GLY A 567 -20.37 32.66 10.95
C GLY A 567 -21.53 33.28 11.74
N GLY A 568 -21.57 33.04 13.06
CA GLY A 568 -22.60 33.58 13.96
C GLY A 568 -22.04 34.34 15.16
N TYR A 569 -20.85 34.91 15.02
CA TYR A 569 -20.11 35.55 16.12
C TYR A 569 -20.15 37.08 16.07
N MET A 570 -20.44 37.67 14.92
CA MET A 570 -20.44 39.13 14.76
C MET A 570 -21.83 39.69 15.05
N TYR A 571 -21.89 40.52 16.09
CA TYR A 571 -23.02 41.37 16.46
C TYR A 571 -22.61 42.85 16.37
N GLU A 572 -23.57 43.77 16.42
CA GLU A 572 -23.30 45.22 16.38
C GLU A 572 -22.34 45.66 17.50
N GLN A 573 -22.34 44.98 18.65
CA GLN A 573 -21.41 45.24 19.75
C GLN A 573 -19.99 44.77 19.49
N THR A 574 -19.80 43.71 18.70
CA THR A 574 -18.48 43.12 18.38
C THR A 574 -17.77 43.89 17.26
N LYS A 575 -18.56 44.43 16.32
CA LYS A 575 -18.09 45.07 15.08
C LYS A 575 -17.05 46.18 15.29
N PRO A 576 -17.20 47.13 16.24
CA PRO A 576 -16.18 48.17 16.44
C PRO A 576 -14.81 47.61 16.80
N GLN A 577 -14.77 46.52 17.58
CA GLN A 577 -13.51 45.92 18.00
C GLN A 577 -12.83 45.16 16.86
N LEU A 578 -13.60 44.50 15.98
CA LEU A 578 -13.06 43.88 14.76
C LEU A 578 -12.40 44.89 13.83
N LEU A 579 -13.08 46.02 13.58
CA LEU A 579 -12.54 47.11 12.76
C LEU A 579 -11.30 47.73 13.41
N GLN A 580 -11.32 47.92 14.74
CA GLN A 580 -10.15 48.41 15.47
C GLN A 580 -8.94 47.49 15.31
N VAL A 581 -9.10 46.18 15.46
CA VAL A 581 -8.00 45.21 15.27
C VAL A 581 -7.46 45.27 13.84
N ALA A 582 -8.33 45.36 12.84
CA ALA A 582 -7.92 45.48 11.45
C ALA A 582 -7.12 46.78 11.21
N ASP A 583 -7.58 47.91 11.75
CA ASP A 583 -6.89 49.20 11.67
C ASP A 583 -5.51 49.16 12.35
N GLU A 584 -5.41 48.58 13.55
CA GLU A 584 -4.16 48.44 14.30
C GLU A 584 -3.12 47.56 13.56
N LEU A 585 -3.60 46.58 12.78
CA LEU A 585 -2.78 45.73 11.92
C LEU A 585 -2.55 46.33 10.52
N ASN A 586 -3.10 47.51 10.23
CA ASN A 586 -3.08 48.14 8.90
C ASN A 586 -3.63 47.22 7.79
N MET A 587 -4.69 46.48 8.10
CA MET A 587 -5.38 45.57 7.18
C MET A 587 -6.72 46.16 6.74
N ASN A 588 -6.95 46.21 5.43
CA ASN A 588 -8.21 46.65 4.85
C ASN A 588 -9.39 45.71 5.23
N HIS A 589 -10.37 46.23 5.97
CA HIS A 589 -11.63 45.54 6.24
C HIS A 589 -12.74 46.04 5.32
N GLN A 590 -13.07 45.28 4.26
CA GLN A 590 -14.07 45.66 3.23
C GLN A 590 -15.54 45.58 3.66
N GLY A 591 -15.80 45.64 4.97
CA GLY A 591 -17.14 45.67 5.58
C GLY A 591 -17.94 44.37 5.43
N LEU A 592 -17.28 43.25 5.13
CA LEU A 592 -17.91 41.92 5.13
C LEU A 592 -17.74 41.29 6.50
N HIS A 593 -18.83 40.78 7.06
CA HIS A 593 -18.86 40.27 8.41
C HIS A 593 -19.48 38.88 8.48
N ASN A 594 -19.25 38.18 9.59
CA ASN A 594 -19.67 36.80 9.82
C ASN A 594 -19.06 35.85 8.77
N ILE A 595 -17.75 35.95 8.56
CA ILE A 595 -17.01 34.97 7.74
C ILE A 595 -16.82 33.69 8.56
N GLY A 596 -17.37 32.57 8.09
CA GLY A 596 -17.37 31.28 8.79
C GLY A 596 -16.03 30.53 8.75
N SER A 597 -15.96 29.40 9.48
CA SER A 597 -14.78 28.53 9.55
C SER A 597 -14.64 27.60 8.32
N THR A 598 -15.71 27.40 7.56
CA THR A 598 -15.72 26.58 6.34
C THR A 598 -15.28 27.41 5.13
N TRP A 599 -14.18 27.03 4.48
CA TRP A 599 -13.62 27.73 3.32
C TRP A 599 -13.47 26.78 2.13
N PHE A 600 -13.94 27.22 0.96
CA PHE A 600 -13.84 26.48 -0.28
C PHE A 600 -13.27 27.34 -1.39
N GLY A 601 -12.14 26.91 -1.96
CA GLY A 601 -11.47 27.66 -3.01
C GLY A 601 -10.21 26.98 -3.50
N GLU A 602 -9.47 27.71 -4.32
CA GLU A 602 -8.18 27.29 -4.87
C GLU A 602 -7.20 26.92 -3.75
N ALA A 603 -6.51 25.78 -3.92
CA ALA A 603 -5.74 25.16 -2.84
C ALA A 603 -4.63 26.08 -2.33
N THR A 604 -3.89 26.75 -3.21
CA THR A 604 -2.79 27.63 -2.77
C THR A 604 -3.32 28.86 -2.05
N LEU A 605 -4.45 29.44 -2.50
CA LEU A 605 -5.10 30.53 -1.77
C LEU A 605 -5.55 30.12 -0.36
N VAL A 606 -6.22 28.97 -0.20
CA VAL A 606 -6.63 28.46 1.12
C VAL A 606 -5.42 28.34 2.05
N LEU A 607 -4.34 27.70 1.58
CA LEU A 607 -3.13 27.49 2.39
C LEU A 607 -2.43 28.81 2.74
N ASN A 608 -2.29 29.73 1.79
CA ASN A 608 -1.66 31.04 2.03
C ASN A 608 -2.45 31.91 3.02
N LEU A 609 -3.78 31.82 3.02
CA LEU A 609 -4.61 32.57 3.98
C LEU A 609 -4.39 32.10 5.42
N VAL A 610 -4.14 30.81 5.65
CA VAL A 610 -3.99 30.26 7.01
C VAL A 610 -2.80 30.86 7.75
N ASP A 611 -1.66 31.03 7.08
CA ASP A 611 -0.47 31.67 7.69
C ASP A 611 -0.80 33.07 8.23
N HIS A 612 -1.56 33.86 7.46
CA HIS A 612 -1.99 35.19 7.86
C HIS A 612 -3.04 35.16 8.97
N VAL A 613 -3.98 34.20 8.95
CA VAL A 613 -4.94 34.02 10.03
C VAL A 613 -4.24 33.70 11.35
N LEU A 614 -3.24 32.83 11.35
CA LEU A 614 -2.47 32.52 12.55
C LEU A 614 -1.69 33.75 13.07
N HIS A 615 -1.19 34.60 12.16
CA HIS A 615 -0.55 35.86 12.55
C HIS A 615 -1.53 36.83 13.23
N VAL A 616 -2.69 37.08 12.63
CA VAL A 616 -3.73 37.96 13.20
C VAL A 616 -4.26 37.39 14.52
N ALA A 617 -4.48 36.08 14.60
CA ALA A 617 -4.92 35.43 15.81
C ALA A 617 -3.89 35.59 16.95
N LYS A 618 -2.60 35.43 16.66
CA LYS A 618 -1.54 35.65 17.63
C LYS A 618 -1.51 37.09 18.12
N PHE A 619 -1.66 38.06 17.21
CA PHE A 619 -1.82 39.47 17.60
C PHE A 619 -2.98 39.65 18.57
N ILE A 620 -4.18 39.18 18.24
CA ILE A 620 -5.37 39.31 19.11
C ILE A 620 -5.10 38.69 20.49
N LEU A 621 -4.59 37.46 20.54
CA LEU A 621 -4.40 36.70 21.78
C LEU A 621 -3.32 37.30 22.69
N ASP A 622 -2.24 37.82 22.11
CA ASP A 622 -1.12 38.40 22.87
C ASP A 622 -1.35 39.90 23.19
N HIS A 623 -2.34 40.54 22.57
CA HIS A 623 -2.62 41.97 22.79
C HIS A 623 -3.24 42.21 24.17
N PRO A 624 -2.76 43.20 24.95
CA PRO A 624 -3.24 43.46 26.32
C PRO A 624 -4.72 43.89 26.40
N VAL A 625 -5.31 44.34 25.28
CA VAL A 625 -6.73 44.75 25.22
C VAL A 625 -7.59 43.73 24.48
N HIS A 626 -7.09 43.14 23.39
CA HIS A 626 -7.88 42.24 22.55
C HIS A 626 -7.80 40.78 23.01
N GLY A 627 -6.78 40.41 23.80
CA GLY A 627 -6.68 39.09 24.42
C GLY A 627 -7.56 38.94 25.66
N VAL A 628 -8.31 39.97 26.04
CA VAL A 628 -9.14 40.01 27.26
C VAL A 628 -10.61 39.74 26.92
N GLU A 629 -11.18 38.71 27.53
CA GLU A 629 -12.59 38.34 27.42
C GLU A 629 -13.51 39.47 27.95
N LYS A 630 -14.50 39.88 27.15
CA LYS A 630 -15.54 40.86 27.55
C LYS A 630 -16.94 40.22 27.64
N GLY A 631 -17.03 38.91 27.42
CA GLY A 631 -18.27 38.16 27.40
C GLY A 631 -18.95 38.16 26.03
N TRP A 632 -19.86 37.21 25.83
CA TRP A 632 -20.69 37.12 24.64
C TRP A 632 -21.90 38.07 24.73
N PRO A 633 -22.28 38.81 23.67
CA PRO A 633 -21.63 38.88 22.35
C PRO A 633 -20.57 40.00 22.21
N LEU A 634 -20.15 40.66 23.29
CA LEU A 634 -19.27 41.84 23.25
C LEU A 634 -17.89 41.54 22.62
N TRP A 635 -17.10 40.66 23.24
CA TRP A 635 -15.84 40.19 22.69
C TRP A 635 -15.46 38.87 23.35
N HIS A 636 -15.64 37.79 22.59
CA HIS A 636 -15.43 36.43 23.05
C HIS A 636 -14.12 35.86 22.48
N VAL A 637 -13.11 35.66 23.33
CA VAL A 637 -11.76 35.18 22.94
C VAL A 637 -11.78 33.77 22.33
N PRO A 638 -12.62 32.82 22.79
CA PRO A 638 -12.68 31.49 22.19
C PRO A 638 -13.03 31.44 20.69
N VAL A 639 -13.60 32.50 20.11
CA VAL A 639 -13.89 32.59 18.66
C VAL A 639 -12.85 33.39 17.88
N THR A 640 -11.66 33.62 18.46
CA THR A 640 -10.57 34.40 17.81
C THR A 640 -10.17 33.85 16.44
N SER A 641 -10.25 32.55 16.21
CA SER A 641 -10.00 31.94 14.89
C SER A 641 -10.92 32.52 13.81
N MET A 642 -12.18 32.80 14.15
CA MET A 642 -13.14 33.40 13.23
C MET A 642 -12.90 34.90 13.05
N TYR A 643 -12.59 35.64 14.11
CA TYR A 643 -12.19 37.06 14.00
C TYR A 643 -10.97 37.23 13.09
N ALA A 644 -9.93 36.42 13.31
CA ALA A 644 -8.71 36.45 12.52
C ALA A 644 -8.96 36.03 11.06
N GLY A 645 -9.81 35.02 10.85
CA GLY A 645 -10.31 34.62 9.54
C GLY A 645 -11.00 35.76 8.80
N GLU A 646 -11.92 36.46 9.47
CA GLU A 646 -12.66 37.59 8.90
C GLU A 646 -11.74 38.72 8.45
N ILE A 647 -10.85 39.16 9.34
CA ILE A 647 -9.91 40.26 9.04
C ILE A 647 -9.00 39.89 7.87
N THR A 648 -8.45 38.67 7.90
CA THR A 648 -7.54 38.18 6.86
C THR A 648 -8.23 38.07 5.51
N ILE A 649 -9.41 37.46 5.45
CA ILE A 649 -10.15 37.26 4.20
C ILE A 649 -10.64 38.60 3.64
N ASN A 650 -11.10 39.52 4.49
CA ASN A 650 -11.46 40.88 4.05
C ASN A 650 -10.28 41.62 3.42
N HIS A 651 -9.05 41.35 3.88
CA HIS A 651 -7.85 42.01 3.38
C HIS A 651 -7.34 41.41 2.07
N PHE A 652 -7.24 40.07 2.00
CA PHE A 652 -6.55 39.38 0.90
C PHE A 652 -7.48 38.93 -0.24
N VAL A 653 -8.79 38.77 0.00
CA VAL A 653 -9.73 38.29 -1.02
C VAL A 653 -10.57 39.46 -1.53
N PRO A 654 -10.45 39.83 -2.82
CA PRO A 654 -11.26 40.90 -3.41
C PRO A 654 -12.77 40.65 -3.25
N ARG A 655 -13.53 41.71 -2.97
CA ARG A 655 -14.98 41.66 -2.72
C ARG A 655 -15.77 40.91 -3.80
N ASP A 656 -15.42 41.09 -5.07
CA ASP A 656 -16.08 40.48 -6.23
C ASP A 656 -15.76 38.98 -6.36
N ARG A 657 -14.65 38.54 -5.76
CA ARG A 657 -14.21 37.13 -5.74
C ARG A 657 -14.58 36.38 -4.47
N LEU A 658 -15.23 37.03 -3.50
CA LEU A 658 -15.61 36.45 -2.22
C LEU A 658 -17.13 36.27 -2.13
N LEU A 659 -17.57 35.06 -1.79
CA LEU A 659 -18.98 34.73 -1.55
C LEU A 659 -19.19 34.19 -0.13
N ILE A 660 -19.92 34.94 0.71
CA ILE A 660 -20.42 34.44 2.00
C ILE A 660 -21.76 33.74 1.75
N ASN A 661 -21.73 32.40 1.67
CA ASN A 661 -22.87 31.59 1.25
C ASN A 661 -23.65 31.05 2.44
N LYS A 662 -24.59 31.85 2.95
CA LYS A 662 -25.44 31.49 4.10
C LYS A 662 -26.55 30.48 3.79
N GLU A 663 -26.82 30.21 2.51
CA GLU A 663 -28.01 29.44 2.08
C GLU A 663 -27.69 27.98 1.82
N THR A 664 -26.44 27.68 1.45
CA THR A 664 -26.02 26.33 1.06
C THR A 664 -24.73 25.86 1.74
N PHE A 665 -24.00 26.76 2.41
CA PHE A 665 -22.88 26.42 3.28
C PHE A 665 -23.18 26.74 4.74
N ASP A 666 -22.66 25.89 5.63
CA ASP A 666 -22.89 25.96 7.08
C ASP A 666 -24.38 25.99 7.45
N VAL A 667 -25.20 25.26 6.67
CA VAL A 667 -26.63 25.13 6.96
C VAL A 667 -26.80 24.36 8.25
N ASN A 668 -27.69 24.82 9.12
CA ASN A 668 -27.85 24.23 10.43
C ASN A 668 -28.36 22.79 10.34
N ALA A 669 -27.76 21.88 11.11
CA ALA A 669 -28.09 20.46 11.16
C ALA A 669 -29.56 20.13 11.54
N ILE A 670 -30.36 21.09 12.01
CA ILE A 670 -31.80 20.90 12.27
C ILE A 670 -32.70 21.44 11.14
N GLY A 671 -32.11 21.88 10.04
CA GLY A 671 -32.77 22.45 8.87
C GLY A 671 -33.76 21.49 8.19
N GLY A 672 -34.80 22.06 7.58
CA GLY A 672 -35.79 21.34 6.77
C GLY A 672 -35.49 21.36 5.27
N GLU A 673 -34.40 21.99 4.87
CA GLU A 673 -33.96 22.15 3.49
C GLU A 673 -33.59 20.81 2.85
N SER A 674 -33.69 20.72 1.53
CA SER A 674 -33.33 19.50 0.81
C SER A 674 -31.82 19.35 0.67
N ILE A 675 -31.29 18.14 0.93
CA ILE A 675 -29.87 17.84 0.72
C ILE A 675 -29.45 17.88 -0.75
N ALA A 676 -30.41 17.93 -1.68
CA ALA A 676 -30.15 18.11 -3.11
C ALA A 676 -29.71 19.53 -3.49
N THR A 677 -29.94 20.51 -2.61
CA THR A 677 -29.59 21.93 -2.84
C THR A 677 -28.58 22.47 -1.83
N ILE A 678 -28.46 21.85 -0.66
CA ILE A 678 -27.48 22.22 0.36
C ILE A 678 -26.16 21.55 0.06
N TYR A 679 -25.03 22.23 0.21
CA TYR A 679 -23.69 21.68 -0.02
C TYR A 679 -23.00 21.22 1.26
N HIS A 680 -23.14 22.00 2.33
CA HIS A 680 -22.42 21.81 3.59
C HIS A 680 -23.35 22.07 4.78
N ILE A 681 -23.42 21.10 5.68
CA ILE A 681 -24.23 21.14 6.90
C ILE A 681 -23.30 21.24 8.12
N HIS A 682 -23.65 22.08 9.09
CA HIS A 682 -22.85 22.29 10.30
C HIS A 682 -23.71 22.13 11.56
N CYS A 683 -23.18 21.39 12.54
CA CYS A 683 -23.74 21.15 13.87
C CYS A 683 -23.51 22.30 14.86
N TRP A 684 -24.20 23.42 14.67
CA TRP A 684 -24.05 24.61 15.51
C TRP A 684 -24.54 24.39 16.96
N PRO A 685 -23.84 24.92 17.97
CA PRO A 685 -24.25 24.83 19.37
C PRO A 685 -25.31 25.90 19.72
N ASP A 686 -26.50 25.87 19.09
CA ASP A 686 -27.49 26.98 19.19
C ASP A 686 -28.82 26.60 19.89
N GLU A 687 -29.70 27.62 20.03
CA GLU A 687 -30.95 27.77 20.81
C GLU A 687 -32.02 26.64 20.75
N TYR A 688 -31.80 25.60 19.95
CA TYR A 688 -32.75 24.51 19.71
C TYR A 688 -32.38 23.20 20.41
N GLN A 689 -31.55 23.28 21.44
CA GLN A 689 -31.13 22.15 22.28
C GLN A 689 -32.34 21.28 22.68
N GLY A 690 -32.17 19.97 22.51
CA GLY A 690 -33.18 18.96 22.84
C GLY A 690 -34.35 18.78 21.86
N ARG A 691 -34.46 19.54 20.75
CA ARG A 691 -35.57 19.37 19.78
C ARG A 691 -35.32 18.31 18.71
N TYR A 692 -34.11 18.20 18.18
CA TYR A 692 -33.73 17.19 17.19
C TYR A 692 -32.26 16.77 17.35
N PHE A 693 -31.38 17.07 16.38
CA PHE A 693 -29.94 16.97 16.56
C PHE A 693 -29.44 18.02 17.57
N ASP A 694 -28.66 17.57 18.54
CA ASP A 694 -28.12 18.29 19.67
C ASP A 694 -26.72 17.73 19.96
N LYS A 695 -25.73 18.61 19.92
CA LYS A 695 -24.31 18.25 20.03
C LYS A 695 -23.96 17.65 21.40
N TRP A 696 -24.63 18.07 22.47
CA TRP A 696 -24.43 17.53 23.82
C TRP A 696 -25.12 16.19 24.00
N ALA A 697 -26.32 16.04 23.42
CA ALA A 697 -27.04 14.77 23.39
C ALA A 697 -26.23 13.70 22.62
N PHE A 698 -25.63 14.08 21.50
CA PHE A 698 -24.71 13.24 20.73
C PHE A 698 -23.49 12.83 21.57
N LYS A 699 -22.81 13.82 22.15
CA LYS A 699 -21.64 13.59 23.03
C LYS A 699 -21.95 12.60 24.16
N ASN A 700 -23.13 12.70 24.76
CA ASN A 700 -23.53 11.86 25.88
C ASN A 700 -24.07 10.48 25.44
N GLY A 701 -24.05 10.16 24.14
CA GLY A 701 -24.54 8.88 23.61
C GLY A 701 -26.04 8.68 23.82
N THR A 702 -26.82 9.76 23.90
CA THR A 702 -28.25 9.70 24.28
C THR A 702 -29.19 9.42 23.12
N TYR A 703 -28.69 9.42 21.89
CA TYR A 703 -29.46 9.01 20.72
C TYR A 703 -29.56 7.49 20.66
N THR A 704 -30.78 6.99 20.50
CA THR A 704 -31.05 5.56 20.33
C THR A 704 -31.84 5.32 19.05
N THR A 705 -31.61 4.17 18.43
CA THR A 705 -32.33 3.73 17.23
C THR A 705 -33.82 3.50 17.48
N ASP A 706 -34.23 3.30 18.74
CA ASP A 706 -35.64 3.17 19.12
C ASP A 706 -36.37 4.52 19.06
N LYS A 707 -35.68 5.62 19.42
CA LYS A 707 -36.25 6.96 19.40
C LYS A 707 -36.33 7.52 17.97
N PHE A 708 -35.38 7.15 17.12
CA PHE A 708 -35.32 7.56 15.72
C PHE A 708 -35.06 6.36 14.80
N PRO A 709 -36.07 5.51 14.56
CA PRO A 709 -35.93 4.37 13.67
C PRO A 709 -35.59 4.81 12.25
N ARG A 710 -34.71 4.08 11.56
CA ARG A 710 -34.29 4.40 10.19
C ARG A 710 -35.46 4.64 9.21
N ALA A 711 -36.55 3.89 9.36
CA ALA A 711 -37.73 4.00 8.50
C ALA A 711 -38.55 5.29 8.72
N SER A 712 -38.33 6.01 9.83
CA SER A 712 -39.02 7.27 10.13
C SER A 712 -38.22 8.52 9.71
N LEU A 713 -37.02 8.35 9.16
CA LEU A 713 -36.14 9.44 8.75
C LEU A 713 -36.24 9.69 7.24
N ASP A 714 -36.65 10.89 6.84
CA ASP A 714 -36.61 11.33 5.45
C ASP A 714 -35.18 11.82 5.10
N THR A 715 -34.35 10.93 4.56
CA THR A 715 -32.95 11.27 4.23
C THR A 715 -32.81 12.26 3.07
N THR A 716 -33.90 12.80 2.53
CA THR A 716 -33.87 13.86 1.51
C THR A 716 -33.79 15.28 2.10
N ILE A 717 -34.00 15.43 3.42
CA ILE A 717 -33.93 16.72 4.13
C ILE A 717 -32.80 16.73 5.16
N VAL A 718 -32.26 17.92 5.42
CA VAL A 718 -31.05 18.14 6.24
C VAL A 718 -31.13 17.48 7.62
N ARG A 719 -32.18 17.78 8.41
CA ARG A 719 -32.26 17.28 9.79
C ARG A 719 -32.26 15.76 9.89
N ASP A 720 -33.07 15.09 9.08
CA ASP A 720 -33.27 13.64 9.14
C ASP A 720 -32.06 12.92 8.55
N PHE A 721 -31.44 13.50 7.51
CA PHE A 721 -30.13 13.07 7.01
C PHE A 721 -29.06 13.13 8.11
N MET A 722 -28.95 14.23 8.85
CA MET A 722 -28.00 14.35 9.96
C MET A 722 -28.26 13.34 11.08
N MET A 723 -29.51 13.11 11.45
CA MET A 723 -29.86 12.07 12.42
C MET A 723 -29.52 10.66 11.91
N MET A 724 -29.71 10.40 10.61
CA MET A 724 -29.34 9.14 9.99
C MET A 724 -27.84 8.89 10.08
N LEU A 725 -27.02 9.89 9.75
CA LEU A 725 -25.55 9.82 9.85
C LEU A 725 -25.09 9.50 11.28
N VAL A 726 -25.63 10.23 12.25
CA VAL A 726 -25.26 10.12 13.67
C VAL A 726 -25.62 8.76 14.28
N LEU A 727 -26.74 8.15 13.88
CA LEU A 727 -27.23 6.89 14.45
C LEU A 727 -26.78 5.64 13.69
N TYR A 728 -26.56 5.77 12.38
CA TYR A 728 -26.38 4.63 11.47
C TYR A 728 -25.12 4.74 10.60
N GLY A 729 -24.30 5.77 10.79
CA GLY A 729 -22.97 5.86 10.19
C GLY A 729 -22.00 4.92 10.89
N GLU A 730 -21.53 3.91 10.15
CA GLU A 730 -20.53 2.92 10.57
C GLU A 730 -19.46 2.71 9.50
#